data_AF-A0A2T2NTA8-F1
#
_entry.id   AF-A0A2T2NTA8-F1
#
_cell.length_a   1.000
_cell.length_b   1.000
_cell.length_c   1.000
_cell.angle_alpha   90.00
_cell.angle_beta   90.00
_cell.angle_gamma   90.00
#
_symmetry.space_group_name_H-M   'P 1'
#
loop_
_entity.id
_entity.type
_entity.pdbx_description
1 polymer ?
#
loop_
_entity_poly.entity_id
_entity_poly.type
_entity_poly.pdbx_seq_one_letter_code
_entity_poly.pdbx_strand_id
1 'polypeptide(L)'
;MMTIAAVALCFSVLGPLVLRLLAFYSRSNSLYDTESSPFVGQVKEEEEPTKKQAAGGSSHIPLPRYAKPFPRLGKGVEDIQPIYDVVVIGSGYGGGVAASRMSRAGKRVAVLERGSEKWPGEYPHTVKDAVKQVNMLDGIGKRGGLFQLLRGSGQDVLVGSGLGGTSLINANVFLRADHRTLSLEDWPEEIRKKPQCLDCYYDRVNGVFKPRPYPDNWNTPKKLSAFENSIHSPELGGTFYRPPLALSFQDQLNAAGVQLDATKLTGNDCTGLNDGSKNSVLMTYIPDAWNWGAEIFCGVEVKYIRREKEGDGYLVFFEADGTGESAWVKAKEFVFLGAGALGTTEILLRSKAYGLHTSPMVGQKVSGNGDMLAFAYNTSSVVNGVGKQSTSSDPPGPTITGCMDMRRQNVAPNVRDGYVIQEGVIPEALAPIAQGILESQTGKIYPKGYSHFESWITRIKGWIFGPYSSYGSISHTLTYLIMGHDSGEGIMRLQNDKPALHFSPAQGEQQSKRTKRILEKSAQLLKGVLIKVPSLTVHPLGGARMSSDGTGQFGAVNHIGQLFTGLGNEVYEGIVCLDGSIVPTSLGVNPCATITALAERACAIIIKQKGWDIDETPNGALDLLGAPAKPNANRSDLQEQNEAIRRSRRQGLKFSETLEGFIHIGADVTSFELADSLACHSASSARLSVQVDVYDVEHLTRECSKVTGTFSCGAISQDPMRVIDGEVRFFAKDDEVADGKMLEYQIKLLSTSEEVFILEGVKYIGPEIAFSVNKTWNATTTLFTSIQRQNGSTLGRGILRLYPKAFLRELLSMRSNQIGSWRERGRPVVQFLHHFAGNTLAYFFAPFRTLEYPLRTSECERSGCFEKPAPRNKTLTADDGARFTIKTWDSASDPCKTPIILIPGASVDDTMFSLPTIPTNTIDYLTSHGHRCYVPILRFGIGDEAKNGWTAFDARLDVKAAMKYVREQEGGQKLYVLCHCLGSIATSMALLNGDVEAHWIAGMTCSQVFMDLHFSADNAFKARSPMLLQLYRTLAGTWLPLNTRAYTPILQILDAILRFYPVGSRKELCRSSTCHRSALPFGRCFTHTHLTRATHEYMHRWFSGIHTTFLSHLMRMGAEPPHHVHGNEPAFEDLVEGGLEKLKGLRIQFISGGANVVFDPVSTEVSLERLREEFPGGGFERVVVEGYGHLDTWMGKGSAEDVYPRVLAHVRACEAALEDTDLRETLNIDREEIENGYVEV
;
A
#
# COMPACT_ATOMS: atom_id res chain seq x y z
N MET A 1 25.36 8.37 -20.00
CA MET A 1 24.34 8.40 -21.09
C MET A 1 23.48 7.14 -21.16
N MET A 2 24.02 5.92 -21.00
CA MET A 2 23.23 4.66 -21.06
C MET A 2 22.17 4.47 -19.94
N THR A 3 22.28 5.13 -18.78
CA THR A 3 21.29 5.01 -17.69
C THR A 3 20.22 6.12 -17.69
N ILE A 4 20.53 7.29 -18.26
CA ILE A 4 19.51 8.27 -18.68
C ILE A 4 18.72 7.65 -19.83
N ALA A 5 19.39 6.92 -20.73
CA ALA A 5 18.73 6.05 -21.67
C ALA A 5 18.03 4.85 -20.99
N ALA A 6 18.33 4.42 -19.75
CA ALA A 6 17.60 3.32 -19.10
C ALA A 6 16.37 3.80 -18.30
N VAL A 7 16.41 4.98 -17.69
CA VAL A 7 15.25 5.59 -17.01
C VAL A 7 14.35 6.29 -18.03
N ALA A 8 14.91 6.99 -19.01
CA ALA A 8 14.16 7.41 -20.19
C ALA A 8 13.75 6.19 -21.05
N LEU A 9 14.56 5.15 -21.31
CA LEU A 9 14.01 3.91 -21.93
C LEU A 9 12.96 3.26 -21.01
N CYS A 10 12.99 3.40 -19.68
CA CYS A 10 11.94 2.86 -18.82
C CYS A 10 10.63 3.67 -18.82
N PHE A 11 10.64 4.89 -19.34
CA PHE A 11 9.44 5.76 -19.37
C PHE A 11 9.04 6.19 -20.79
N SER A 12 9.97 6.43 -21.70
CA SER A 12 9.78 6.75 -23.13
C SER A 12 9.97 5.57 -24.09
N VAL A 13 10.70 4.50 -23.71
CA VAL A 13 10.75 3.24 -24.50
C VAL A 13 9.87 2.16 -23.89
N LEU A 14 9.69 2.06 -22.57
CA LEU A 14 8.73 1.18 -21.89
C LEU A 14 7.32 1.77 -21.89
N GLY A 15 7.08 3.03 -22.23
CA GLY A 15 5.74 3.42 -22.70
C GLY A 15 5.35 2.59 -23.94
N PRO A 16 6.11 2.67 -25.04
CA PRO A 16 5.97 1.82 -26.23
C PRO A 16 6.34 0.34 -26.05
N LEU A 17 7.15 -0.06 -25.08
CA LEU A 17 7.64 -1.43 -24.84
C LEU A 17 6.84 -2.13 -23.75
N VAL A 18 6.17 -1.43 -22.83
CA VAL A 18 5.01 -1.90 -22.05
C VAL A 18 3.78 -1.85 -22.95
N LEU A 19 3.60 -0.88 -23.86
CA LEU A 19 2.58 -0.98 -24.91
C LEU A 19 2.89 -2.09 -25.92
N ARG A 20 4.15 -2.41 -26.23
CA ARG A 20 4.54 -3.55 -27.07
C ARG A 20 4.62 -4.85 -26.29
N LEU A 21 4.93 -4.89 -24.99
CA LEU A 21 4.85 -6.08 -24.14
C LEU A 21 3.40 -6.35 -23.78
N LEU A 22 2.57 -5.36 -23.45
CA LEU A 22 1.11 -5.48 -23.39
C LEU A 22 0.54 -5.80 -24.76
N ALA A 23 1.06 -5.26 -25.87
CA ALA A 23 0.66 -5.67 -27.23
C ALA A 23 1.26 -7.00 -27.68
N PHE A 24 2.30 -7.56 -27.03
CA PHE A 24 2.89 -8.87 -27.35
C PHE A 24 2.29 -9.96 -26.45
N TYR A 25 1.94 -9.64 -25.21
CA TYR A 25 1.04 -10.40 -24.31
C TYR A 25 -0.42 -10.31 -24.78
N SER A 26 -0.80 -9.25 -25.50
CA SER A 26 -2.08 -9.12 -26.21
C SER A 26 -2.02 -9.74 -27.59
N ARG A 27 -0.92 -9.70 -28.37
CA ARG A 27 -0.81 -10.37 -29.70
C ARG A 27 -0.62 -11.88 -29.57
N SER A 28 0.00 -12.37 -28.50
CA SER A 28 -0.09 -13.80 -28.14
C SER A 28 -1.49 -14.21 -27.68
N ASN A 29 -2.36 -13.22 -27.38
CA ASN A 29 -3.79 -13.38 -27.12
C ASN A 29 -4.70 -12.83 -28.25
N SER A 30 -4.18 -12.33 -29.38
CA SER A 30 -4.98 -11.68 -30.45
C SER A 30 -4.56 -12.10 -31.86
N LEU A 31 -4.15 -13.35 -32.04
CA LEU A 31 -4.09 -13.96 -33.38
C LEU A 31 -5.49 -14.26 -33.97
N TYR A 32 -6.57 -13.81 -33.32
CA TYR A 32 -7.92 -13.81 -33.87
C TYR A 32 -8.62 -12.54 -33.42
N ASP A 33 -8.58 -11.49 -34.25
CA ASP A 33 -9.71 -10.62 -34.58
C ASP A 33 -9.23 -9.37 -35.34
N THR A 34 -9.37 -9.43 -36.66
CA THR A 34 -9.55 -8.31 -37.61
C THR A 34 -11.04 -8.33 -38.01
N GLU A 35 -11.81 -7.27 -38.22
CA GLU A 35 -11.64 -5.83 -38.39
C GLU A 35 -13.05 -5.20 -38.33
N SER A 36 -13.20 -3.95 -37.86
CA SER A 36 -13.96 -2.91 -38.58
C SER A 36 -13.94 -1.58 -37.81
N SER A 37 -13.44 -0.55 -38.50
CA SER A 37 -13.48 0.87 -38.16
C SER A 37 -14.65 1.53 -38.93
N PRO A 38 -15.20 2.68 -38.46
CA PRO A 38 -16.51 3.17 -38.89
C PRO A 38 -16.42 4.22 -40.00
N PHE A 39 -17.45 4.29 -40.84
CA PHE A 39 -17.78 5.49 -41.61
C PHE A 39 -19.23 5.87 -41.32
N VAL A 40 -19.41 7.11 -40.84
CA VAL A 40 -20.69 7.77 -40.63
C VAL A 40 -21.06 8.47 -41.94
N GLY A 41 -22.28 8.23 -42.42
CA GLY A 41 -22.87 8.90 -43.59
C GLY A 41 -24.39 8.87 -43.52
N GLN A 42 -24.99 10.03 -43.74
CA GLN A 42 -26.39 10.42 -43.52
C GLN A 42 -27.45 9.53 -44.20
N VAL A 43 -28.61 9.42 -43.55
CA VAL A 43 -29.84 8.83 -44.08
C VAL A 43 -30.57 9.84 -44.98
N LYS A 44 -30.92 9.42 -46.20
CA LYS A 44 -32.02 9.97 -47.01
C LYS A 44 -32.74 8.83 -47.75
N GLU A 45 -34.04 9.03 -47.89
CA GLU A 45 -35.08 8.16 -48.49
C GLU A 45 -34.81 7.78 -49.96
N GLU A 46 -35.24 6.58 -50.37
CA GLU A 46 -36.15 6.30 -51.51
C GLU A 46 -36.22 4.79 -51.87
N GLU A 47 -37.19 4.46 -52.71
CA GLU A 47 -37.95 3.21 -52.92
C GLU A 47 -37.25 1.97 -53.55
N GLU A 48 -37.97 0.83 -53.45
CA GLU A 48 -37.90 -0.52 -54.07
C GLU A 48 -37.45 -0.66 -55.57
N PRO A 49 -37.33 -1.87 -56.20
CA PRO A 49 -37.20 -3.27 -55.73
C PRO A 49 -36.22 -4.19 -56.54
N THR A 50 -36.10 -5.47 -56.12
CA THR A 50 -35.74 -6.71 -56.86
C THR A 50 -34.30 -6.98 -57.39
N LYS A 51 -33.66 -8.06 -56.90
CA LYS A 51 -33.37 -9.31 -57.67
C LYS A 51 -32.65 -10.39 -56.85
N LYS A 52 -33.07 -11.64 -57.08
CA LYS A 52 -32.51 -12.91 -56.58
C LYS A 52 -31.08 -13.15 -57.08
N GLN A 53 -30.21 -13.71 -56.23
CA GLN A 53 -29.38 -14.88 -56.58
C GLN A 53 -28.77 -15.55 -55.34
N ALA A 54 -28.80 -16.88 -55.36
CA ALA A 54 -28.35 -17.78 -54.31
C ALA A 54 -26.88 -18.15 -54.48
N ALA A 55 -26.15 -18.34 -53.37
CA ALA A 55 -25.24 -19.47 -53.14
C ALA A 55 -24.46 -19.32 -51.81
N GLY A 56 -24.56 -20.36 -50.97
CA GLY A 56 -23.52 -20.91 -50.09
C GLY A 56 -22.61 -19.97 -49.28
N GLY A 57 -22.91 -19.80 -48.00
CA GLY A 57 -21.96 -19.31 -46.99
C GLY A 57 -22.43 -19.71 -45.60
N SER A 58 -21.59 -20.41 -44.85
CA SER A 58 -21.88 -20.93 -43.51
C SER A 58 -22.37 -19.82 -42.59
N SER A 59 -23.60 -19.93 -42.12
CA SER A 59 -24.15 -19.06 -41.08
C SER A 59 -23.34 -19.25 -39.80
N HIS A 60 -22.46 -18.29 -39.50
CA HIS A 60 -22.04 -18.04 -38.13
C HIS A 60 -23.31 -17.68 -37.33
N ILE A 61 -23.82 -18.64 -36.58
CA ILE A 61 -24.91 -18.42 -35.64
C ILE A 61 -24.37 -17.50 -34.53
N PRO A 62 -25.00 -16.35 -34.24
CA PRO A 62 -24.58 -15.50 -33.14
C PRO A 62 -24.77 -16.23 -31.81
N LEU A 63 -23.79 -16.10 -30.91
CA LEU A 63 -23.86 -16.59 -29.53
C LEU A 63 -25.15 -16.10 -28.85
N PRO A 64 -25.83 -16.92 -28.03
CA PRO A 64 -27.11 -16.57 -27.44
C PRO A 64 -27.01 -15.38 -26.48
N ARG A 65 -28.01 -14.50 -26.58
CA ARG A 65 -28.29 -13.35 -25.69
C ARG A 65 -28.28 -13.75 -24.21
N TYR A 66 -27.25 -13.39 -23.45
CA TYR A 66 -27.38 -13.27 -21.99
C TYR A 66 -27.82 -11.85 -21.66
N ALA A 67 -29.13 -11.64 -21.58
CA ALA A 67 -29.74 -10.37 -21.24
C ALA A 67 -29.97 -10.27 -19.72
N LYS A 68 -28.88 -10.21 -18.94
CA LYS A 68 -28.72 -9.50 -17.64
C LYS A 68 -27.38 -9.92 -17.00
N PRO A 69 -26.50 -8.99 -16.62
CA PRO A 69 -25.27 -9.33 -15.90
C PRO A 69 -25.61 -9.87 -14.50
N PHE A 70 -24.97 -10.96 -14.09
CA PHE A 70 -25.00 -11.38 -12.69
C PHE A 70 -24.22 -10.37 -11.82
N PRO A 71 -24.63 -10.15 -10.55
CA PRO A 71 -23.98 -9.19 -9.67
C PRO A 71 -22.65 -9.72 -9.12
N ARG A 72 -21.91 -8.82 -8.46
CA ARG A 72 -20.81 -9.19 -7.58
C ARG A 72 -21.26 -8.99 -6.14
N LEU A 73 -21.47 -10.09 -5.43
CA LEU A 73 -21.82 -10.08 -4.01
C LEU A 73 -20.58 -9.87 -3.12
N GLY A 74 -19.40 -10.24 -3.62
CA GLY A 74 -18.13 -10.04 -2.94
C GLY A 74 -17.76 -8.56 -2.82
N LYS A 75 -17.34 -8.15 -1.63
CA LYS A 75 -16.69 -6.86 -1.36
C LYS A 75 -15.17 -6.96 -1.55
N GLY A 76 -14.52 -5.80 -1.62
CA GLY A 76 -13.06 -5.73 -1.60
C GLY A 76 -12.50 -6.14 -0.24
N VAL A 77 -11.29 -6.69 -0.21
CA VAL A 77 -10.59 -7.07 1.04
C VAL A 77 -10.36 -5.82 1.91
N GLU A 78 -10.23 -4.66 1.30
CA GLU A 78 -10.15 -3.36 1.97
C GLU A 78 -11.37 -3.02 2.83
N ASP A 79 -12.53 -3.63 2.53
CA ASP A 79 -13.79 -3.35 3.23
C ASP A 79 -13.99 -4.26 4.46
N ILE A 80 -13.13 -5.26 4.68
CA ILE A 80 -13.20 -6.15 5.86
C ILE A 80 -13.11 -5.26 7.11
N GLN A 81 -13.99 -5.42 8.08
CA GLN A 81 -13.87 -4.71 9.36
C GLN A 81 -12.88 -5.43 10.29
N PRO A 82 -12.22 -4.74 11.24
CA PRO A 82 -11.34 -5.40 12.19
C PRO A 82 -12.05 -6.43 13.07
N ILE A 83 -13.34 -6.21 13.34
CA ILE A 83 -14.12 -7.01 14.28
C ILE A 83 -15.53 -7.31 13.74
N TYR A 84 -15.90 -8.59 13.76
CA TYR A 84 -17.26 -9.09 13.49
C TYR A 84 -17.77 -9.90 14.68
N ASP A 85 -19.09 -10.08 14.78
CA ASP A 85 -19.65 -10.95 15.82
C ASP A 85 -19.40 -12.42 15.44
N VAL A 86 -19.53 -12.72 14.15
CA VAL A 86 -19.32 -14.05 13.57
C VAL A 86 -18.42 -13.97 12.34
N VAL A 87 -17.42 -14.84 12.25
CA VAL A 87 -16.61 -15.07 11.04
C VAL A 87 -16.88 -16.48 10.53
N VAL A 88 -17.27 -16.60 9.27
CA VAL A 88 -17.48 -17.87 8.57
C VAL A 88 -16.35 -18.07 7.58
N ILE A 89 -15.63 -19.18 7.71
CA ILE A 89 -14.49 -19.53 6.86
C ILE A 89 -14.96 -20.54 5.81
N GLY A 90 -14.93 -20.14 4.53
CA GLY A 90 -15.42 -20.94 3.41
C GLY A 90 -16.92 -20.77 3.18
N SER A 91 -17.32 -20.88 1.91
CA SER A 91 -18.69 -20.62 1.46
C SER A 91 -19.41 -21.84 0.87
N GLY A 92 -18.94 -23.05 1.20
CA GLY A 92 -19.58 -24.31 0.81
C GLY A 92 -20.89 -24.59 1.56
N TYR A 93 -21.38 -25.83 1.52
CA TYR A 93 -22.65 -26.23 2.17
C TYR A 93 -22.75 -25.81 3.64
N GLY A 94 -21.74 -26.14 4.46
CA GLY A 94 -21.71 -25.78 5.88
C GLY A 94 -21.59 -24.28 6.12
N GLY A 95 -20.63 -23.64 5.44
CA GLY A 95 -20.38 -22.20 5.57
C GLY A 95 -21.56 -21.35 5.10
N GLY A 96 -22.22 -21.73 4.00
CA GLY A 96 -23.43 -21.06 3.50
C GLY A 96 -24.57 -21.12 4.52
N VAL A 97 -24.85 -22.29 5.10
CA VAL A 97 -25.87 -22.44 6.16
C VAL A 97 -25.52 -21.56 7.35
N ALA A 98 -24.28 -21.62 7.84
CA ALA A 98 -23.84 -20.81 8.97
C ALA A 98 -24.02 -19.30 8.68
N ALA A 99 -23.58 -18.84 7.51
CA ALA A 99 -23.70 -17.44 7.13
C ALA A 99 -25.17 -16.98 7.07
N SER A 100 -26.05 -17.77 6.45
CA SER A 100 -27.49 -17.47 6.35
C SER A 100 -28.15 -17.43 7.73
N ARG A 101 -27.95 -18.47 8.56
CA ARG A 101 -28.60 -18.60 9.86
C ARG A 101 -28.11 -17.55 10.86
N MET A 102 -26.82 -17.26 10.89
CA MET A 102 -26.27 -16.22 11.77
C MET A 102 -26.69 -14.81 11.35
N SER A 103 -26.79 -14.53 10.04
CA SER A 103 -27.27 -13.23 9.56
C SER A 103 -28.76 -13.02 9.85
N ARG A 104 -29.58 -14.06 9.68
CA ARG A 104 -31.00 -14.05 10.07
C ARG A 104 -31.23 -13.97 11.58
N ALA A 105 -30.23 -14.32 12.38
CA ALA A 105 -30.20 -14.10 13.82
C ALA A 105 -29.69 -12.69 14.20
N GLY A 106 -29.53 -11.78 13.23
CA GLY A 106 -29.13 -10.39 13.44
C GLY A 106 -27.64 -10.18 13.74
N LYS A 107 -26.78 -11.18 13.52
CA LYS A 107 -25.34 -11.07 13.77
C LYS A 107 -24.61 -10.35 12.65
N ARG A 108 -23.53 -9.64 13.00
CA ARG A 108 -22.59 -9.11 11.99
C ARG A 108 -21.68 -10.23 11.52
N VAL A 109 -21.94 -10.72 10.31
CA VAL A 109 -21.25 -11.88 9.71
C VAL A 109 -20.26 -11.43 8.64
N ALA A 110 -19.03 -11.93 8.71
CA ALA A 110 -18.07 -11.93 7.60
C ALA A 110 -17.88 -13.34 7.05
N VAL A 111 -17.98 -13.51 5.73
CA VAL A 111 -17.70 -14.76 5.02
C VAL A 111 -16.36 -14.61 4.28
N LEU A 112 -15.38 -15.42 4.63
CA LEU A 112 -14.05 -15.43 4.03
C LEU A 112 -13.90 -16.62 3.09
N GLU A 113 -13.85 -16.37 1.78
CA GLU A 113 -13.73 -17.39 0.74
C GLU A 113 -12.40 -17.27 0.00
N ARG A 114 -11.64 -18.37 -0.08
CA ARG A 114 -10.34 -18.34 -0.76
C ARG A 114 -10.45 -18.30 -2.28
N GLY A 115 -11.50 -18.88 -2.85
CA GLY A 115 -11.73 -18.89 -4.28
C GLY A 115 -12.36 -17.60 -4.81
N SER A 116 -12.46 -17.52 -6.14
CA SER A 116 -13.11 -16.39 -6.83
C SER A 116 -14.64 -16.54 -6.89
N GLU A 117 -15.33 -15.40 -6.99
CA GLU A 117 -16.76 -15.36 -7.32
C GLU A 117 -16.95 -15.62 -8.83
N LYS A 118 -17.72 -16.66 -9.16
CA LYS A 118 -18.00 -17.08 -10.54
C LYS A 118 -19.47 -17.41 -10.72
N TRP A 119 -20.11 -16.70 -11.64
CA TRP A 119 -21.51 -16.87 -11.99
C TRP A 119 -21.70 -17.67 -13.28
N PRO A 120 -22.91 -18.16 -13.57
CA PRO A 120 -23.22 -18.79 -14.85
C PRO A 120 -22.83 -17.88 -16.03
N GLY A 121 -22.12 -18.44 -16.99
CA GLY A 121 -21.46 -17.73 -18.09
C GLY A 121 -19.95 -17.60 -17.90
N GLU A 122 -19.44 -17.75 -16.68
CA GLU A 122 -18.01 -17.56 -16.33
C GLU A 122 -17.26 -18.87 -16.03
N TYR A 123 -17.94 -20.02 -16.12
CA TYR A 123 -17.35 -21.34 -15.90
C TYR A 123 -16.60 -21.85 -17.15
N PRO A 124 -15.49 -22.58 -16.96
CA PRO A 124 -14.69 -23.08 -18.06
C PRO A 124 -15.46 -24.11 -18.90
N HIS A 125 -15.46 -23.91 -20.22
CA HIS A 125 -16.04 -24.86 -21.18
C HIS A 125 -14.98 -25.40 -22.16
N THR A 126 -13.77 -24.85 -22.19
CA THR A 126 -12.64 -25.39 -22.98
C THR A 126 -11.54 -25.94 -22.09
N VAL A 127 -10.70 -26.83 -22.64
CA VAL A 127 -9.51 -27.36 -21.94
C VAL A 127 -8.59 -26.23 -21.47
N LYS A 128 -8.36 -25.23 -22.34
CA LYS A 128 -7.48 -24.08 -22.05
C LYS A 128 -8.01 -23.27 -20.86
N ASP A 129 -9.32 -23.08 -20.78
CA ASP A 129 -9.94 -22.35 -19.68
C ASP A 129 -9.91 -23.16 -18.39
N ALA A 130 -10.17 -24.48 -18.46
CA ALA A 130 -10.12 -25.36 -17.31
C ALA A 130 -8.73 -25.42 -16.67
N VAL A 131 -7.66 -25.58 -17.48
CA VAL A 131 -6.26 -25.60 -16.99
C VAL A 131 -5.88 -24.32 -16.26
N LYS A 132 -6.37 -23.15 -16.72
CA LYS A 132 -6.16 -21.86 -16.03
C LYS A 132 -6.84 -21.76 -14.66
N GLN A 133 -7.81 -22.64 -14.38
CA GLN A 133 -8.53 -22.68 -13.11
C GLN A 133 -8.04 -23.79 -12.17
N VAL A 134 -7.01 -24.55 -12.54
CA VAL A 134 -6.43 -25.58 -11.67
C VAL A 134 -5.49 -24.93 -10.65
N ASN A 135 -5.69 -25.30 -9.39
CA ASN A 135 -4.78 -25.04 -8.29
C ASN A 135 -4.38 -26.38 -7.65
N MET A 136 -3.10 -26.71 -7.70
CA MET A 136 -2.55 -27.85 -6.98
C MET A 136 -2.19 -27.41 -5.57
N LEU A 137 -2.65 -28.15 -4.57
CA LEU A 137 -2.37 -27.85 -3.16
C LEU A 137 -0.89 -28.07 -2.76
N ASP A 138 -0.05 -28.52 -3.69
CA ASP A 138 1.42 -28.54 -3.58
C ASP A 138 2.09 -27.20 -4.00
N GLY A 139 1.32 -26.21 -4.45
CA GLY A 139 1.78 -24.85 -4.78
C GLY A 139 1.90 -24.54 -6.28
N ILE A 140 1.42 -25.42 -7.17
CA ILE A 140 1.45 -25.23 -8.63
C ILE A 140 0.06 -24.81 -9.14
N GLY A 141 -0.03 -23.71 -9.91
CA GLY A 141 -1.28 -23.28 -10.56
C GLY A 141 -1.76 -21.90 -10.14
N LYS A 142 -3.03 -21.59 -10.40
CA LYS A 142 -3.61 -20.28 -10.08
C LYS A 142 -4.17 -20.28 -8.65
N ARG A 143 -3.63 -19.43 -7.76
CA ARG A 143 -4.23 -19.13 -6.44
C ARG A 143 -5.69 -18.65 -6.64
N GLY A 144 -6.62 -19.24 -5.89
CA GLY A 144 -8.06 -18.99 -6.03
C GLY A 144 -8.74 -19.64 -7.26
N GLY A 145 -8.08 -20.58 -7.95
CA GLY A 145 -8.65 -21.35 -9.06
C GLY A 145 -9.85 -22.21 -8.65
N LEU A 146 -10.75 -22.50 -9.60
CA LEU A 146 -12.00 -23.25 -9.38
C LEU A 146 -11.77 -24.70 -8.94
N PHE A 147 -10.75 -25.37 -9.49
CA PHE A 147 -10.46 -26.78 -9.22
C PHE A 147 -9.26 -26.90 -8.29
N GLN A 148 -9.46 -27.43 -7.09
CA GLN A 148 -8.37 -27.75 -6.17
C GLN A 148 -8.06 -29.24 -6.23
N LEU A 149 -6.82 -29.57 -6.62
CA LEU A 149 -6.34 -30.95 -6.65
C LEU A 149 -5.29 -31.16 -5.55
N LEU A 150 -5.50 -32.18 -4.73
CA LEU A 150 -4.49 -32.71 -3.81
C LEU A 150 -4.04 -34.08 -4.30
N ARG A 151 -2.74 -34.22 -4.55
CA ARG A 151 -2.13 -35.53 -4.83
C ARG A 151 -1.84 -36.24 -3.52
N GLY A 152 -2.60 -37.29 -3.24
CA GLY A 152 -2.44 -38.08 -2.02
C GLY A 152 -1.58 -39.31 -2.28
N SER A 153 -0.98 -39.86 -1.22
CA SER A 153 -0.45 -41.21 -1.29
C SER A 153 -1.63 -42.19 -1.26
N GLY A 154 -1.82 -42.95 -2.35
CA GLY A 154 -2.89 -43.93 -2.50
C GLY A 154 -4.15 -43.45 -3.23
N GLN A 155 -4.63 -42.22 -2.94
CA GLN A 155 -5.82 -41.65 -3.58
C GLN A 155 -5.70 -40.12 -3.71
N ASP A 156 -6.03 -39.60 -4.89
CA ASP A 156 -6.09 -38.16 -5.18
C ASP A 156 -7.44 -37.57 -4.76
N VAL A 157 -7.49 -36.26 -4.48
CA VAL A 157 -8.72 -35.55 -4.09
C VAL A 157 -8.95 -34.34 -4.98
N LEU A 158 -10.16 -34.19 -5.53
CA LEU A 158 -10.58 -33.03 -6.32
C LEU A 158 -11.79 -32.35 -5.67
N VAL A 159 -11.67 -31.06 -5.35
CA VAL A 159 -12.75 -30.24 -4.77
C VAL A 159 -12.89 -28.89 -5.47
N GLY A 160 -14.06 -28.25 -5.30
CA GLY A 160 -14.34 -26.93 -5.87
C GLY A 160 -13.97 -25.80 -4.92
N SER A 161 -13.49 -24.69 -5.47
CA SER A 161 -13.05 -23.50 -4.73
C SER A 161 -13.59 -22.24 -5.37
N GLY A 162 -14.33 -21.43 -4.61
CA GLY A 162 -15.07 -20.28 -5.11
C GLY A 162 -16.30 -20.01 -4.26
N LEU A 163 -16.94 -18.87 -4.47
CA LEU A 163 -18.15 -18.50 -3.71
C LEU A 163 -19.27 -19.53 -3.96
N GLY A 164 -19.54 -20.40 -2.98
CA GLY A 164 -20.41 -21.58 -3.09
C GLY A 164 -19.70 -22.94 -2.95
N GLY A 165 -18.36 -22.96 -2.91
CA GLY A 165 -17.53 -24.16 -2.74
C GLY A 165 -17.77 -25.26 -3.79
N THR A 166 -17.67 -26.53 -3.39
CA THR A 166 -17.87 -27.69 -4.29
C THR A 166 -19.28 -27.77 -4.89
N SER A 167 -20.27 -27.05 -4.36
CA SER A 167 -21.60 -26.99 -4.99
C SER A 167 -21.56 -26.40 -6.40
N LEU A 168 -20.53 -25.62 -6.74
CA LEU A 168 -20.32 -25.08 -8.08
C LEU A 168 -20.03 -26.19 -9.11
N ILE A 169 -19.32 -27.24 -8.72
CA ILE A 169 -18.78 -28.27 -9.62
C ILE A 169 -19.25 -29.70 -9.30
N ASN A 170 -20.23 -29.89 -8.42
CA ASN A 170 -20.78 -31.22 -8.16
C ASN A 170 -21.76 -31.69 -9.25
N ALA A 171 -22.18 -32.95 -9.19
CA ALA A 171 -23.13 -33.54 -10.13
C ALA A 171 -24.62 -33.41 -9.72
N ASN A 172 -24.96 -32.45 -8.85
CA ASN A 172 -26.34 -32.15 -8.42
C ASN A 172 -27.11 -33.21 -7.61
N VAL A 173 -26.59 -34.43 -7.43
CA VAL A 173 -27.30 -35.50 -6.70
C VAL A 173 -27.51 -35.16 -5.23
N PHE A 174 -28.74 -35.32 -4.75
CA PHE A 174 -29.16 -34.96 -3.39
C PHE A 174 -29.78 -36.15 -2.62
N LEU A 175 -28.94 -37.10 -2.18
CA LEU A 175 -29.37 -38.32 -1.49
C LEU A 175 -29.18 -38.26 0.02
N ARG A 176 -30.14 -38.80 0.78
CA ARG A 176 -30.03 -38.95 2.24
C ARG A 176 -29.09 -40.12 2.59
N ALA A 177 -28.35 -39.99 3.69
CA ALA A 177 -27.65 -41.11 4.30
C ALA A 177 -28.65 -42.17 4.78
N ASP A 178 -28.29 -43.45 4.70
CA ASP A 178 -29.09 -44.53 5.28
C ASP A 178 -29.10 -44.39 6.81
N HIS A 179 -30.27 -44.51 7.44
CA HIS A 179 -30.38 -44.50 8.90
C HIS A 179 -29.47 -45.56 9.54
N ARG A 180 -29.26 -46.71 8.90
CA ARG A 180 -28.31 -47.74 9.36
C ARG A 180 -26.86 -47.24 9.38
N THR A 181 -26.48 -46.39 8.43
CA THR A 181 -25.15 -45.76 8.40
C THR A 181 -25.01 -44.76 9.54
N LEU A 182 -26.06 -43.97 9.80
CA LEU A 182 -26.12 -43.04 10.93
C LEU A 182 -26.12 -43.75 12.30
N SER A 183 -26.57 -45.02 12.34
CA SER A 183 -26.54 -45.88 13.53
C SER A 183 -25.21 -46.60 13.76
N LEU A 184 -24.18 -46.39 12.93
CA LEU A 184 -22.84 -46.95 13.16
C LEU A 184 -22.19 -46.38 14.42
N GLU A 185 -21.35 -47.19 15.07
CA GLU A 185 -20.65 -46.80 16.31
C GLU A 185 -19.80 -45.53 16.17
N ASP A 186 -19.34 -45.23 14.96
CA ASP A 186 -18.59 -44.04 14.61
C ASP A 186 -19.33 -42.72 14.90
N TRP A 187 -20.67 -42.72 14.89
CA TRP A 187 -21.50 -41.54 15.10
C TRP A 187 -21.71 -41.24 16.58
N PRO A 188 -21.86 -39.95 16.95
CA PRO A 188 -22.19 -39.54 18.31
C PRO A 188 -23.52 -40.14 18.77
N GLU A 189 -23.66 -40.35 20.08
CA GLU A 189 -24.83 -40.96 20.69
C GLU A 189 -26.15 -40.30 20.27
N GLU A 190 -26.17 -38.96 20.20
CA GLU A 190 -27.33 -38.15 19.87
C GLU A 190 -27.88 -38.43 18.46
N ILE A 191 -27.02 -38.89 17.55
CA ILE A 191 -27.41 -39.27 16.18
C ILE A 191 -27.58 -40.78 16.10
N ARG A 192 -26.63 -41.56 16.64
CA ARG A 192 -26.60 -43.02 16.53
C ARG A 192 -27.81 -43.70 17.16
N LYS A 193 -28.26 -43.24 18.33
CA LYS A 193 -29.44 -43.79 19.01
C LYS A 193 -30.76 -43.33 18.38
N LYS A 194 -30.76 -42.21 17.64
CA LYS A 194 -31.95 -41.62 17.02
C LYS A 194 -31.61 -41.01 15.64
N PRO A 195 -31.33 -41.83 14.62
CA PRO A 195 -30.91 -41.33 13.31
C PRO A 195 -31.98 -40.45 12.64
N GLN A 196 -33.26 -40.65 12.99
CA GLN A 196 -34.39 -39.83 12.54
C GLN A 196 -34.31 -38.37 13.00
N CYS A 197 -33.44 -38.03 13.97
CA CYS A 197 -33.27 -36.63 14.39
C CYS A 197 -32.77 -35.71 13.26
N LEU A 198 -32.21 -36.26 12.18
CA LEU A 198 -31.80 -35.50 11.00
C LEU A 198 -32.91 -35.32 9.96
N ASP A 199 -34.03 -36.05 10.05
CA ASP A 199 -35.05 -36.06 8.99
C ASP A 199 -35.69 -34.68 8.77
N CYS A 200 -36.02 -33.95 9.84
CA CYS A 200 -36.56 -32.60 9.73
C CYS A 200 -35.57 -31.61 9.10
N TYR A 201 -34.27 -31.80 9.32
CA TYR A 201 -33.23 -30.97 8.70
C TYR A 201 -33.01 -31.36 7.24
N TYR A 202 -33.09 -32.65 6.90
CA TYR A 202 -33.15 -33.07 5.49
C TYR A 202 -34.36 -32.46 4.78
N ASP A 203 -35.53 -32.43 5.41
CA ASP A 203 -36.75 -31.84 4.83
C ASP A 203 -36.61 -30.32 4.64
N ARG A 204 -36.03 -29.62 5.63
CA ARG A 204 -35.71 -28.19 5.53
C ARG A 204 -34.77 -27.90 4.37
N VAL A 205 -33.67 -28.65 4.28
CA VAL A 205 -32.70 -28.49 3.19
C VAL A 205 -33.31 -28.87 1.83
N ASN A 206 -34.16 -29.88 1.78
CA ASN A 206 -34.94 -30.25 0.60
C ASN A 206 -35.87 -29.10 0.16
N GLY A 207 -36.45 -28.34 1.10
CA GLY A 207 -37.21 -27.12 0.81
C GLY A 207 -36.37 -25.99 0.18
N VAL A 208 -35.09 -25.89 0.55
CA VAL A 208 -34.16 -24.88 0.02
C VAL A 208 -33.69 -25.23 -1.39
N PHE A 209 -33.15 -26.44 -1.57
CA PHE A 209 -32.59 -26.87 -2.86
C PHE A 209 -33.65 -27.36 -3.87
N LYS A 210 -34.84 -27.74 -3.38
CA LYS A 210 -35.95 -28.31 -4.16
C LYS A 210 -35.50 -29.37 -5.19
N PRO A 211 -34.66 -30.35 -4.81
CA PRO A 211 -34.12 -31.30 -5.75
C PRO A 211 -35.23 -32.20 -6.32
N ARG A 212 -35.19 -32.48 -7.63
CA ARG A 212 -36.19 -33.29 -8.33
C ARG A 212 -35.54 -34.34 -9.23
N PRO A 213 -36.13 -35.54 -9.39
CA PRO A 213 -35.69 -36.50 -10.39
C PRO A 213 -35.82 -35.94 -11.81
N TYR A 214 -35.03 -36.50 -12.73
CA TYR A 214 -35.19 -36.21 -14.16
C TYR A 214 -36.61 -36.60 -14.63
N PRO A 215 -37.36 -35.71 -15.32
CA PRO A 215 -38.78 -35.93 -15.62
C PRO A 215 -39.05 -37.16 -16.50
N ASP A 216 -40.05 -37.97 -16.14
CA ASP A 216 -40.44 -39.19 -16.89
C ASP A 216 -41.09 -38.88 -18.25
N ASN A 217 -41.64 -37.68 -18.40
CA ASN A 217 -42.25 -37.21 -19.65
C ASN A 217 -41.23 -36.58 -20.63
N TRP A 218 -39.94 -36.52 -20.28
CA TRP A 218 -38.88 -36.04 -21.16
C TRP A 218 -38.19 -37.21 -21.86
N ASN A 219 -37.54 -36.93 -23.00
CA ASN A 219 -36.79 -37.95 -23.75
C ASN A 219 -35.69 -38.56 -22.89
N THR A 220 -35.73 -39.89 -22.70
CA THR A 220 -34.69 -40.62 -21.95
C THR A 220 -33.33 -40.45 -22.64
N PRO A 221 -32.31 -39.88 -21.95
CA PRO A 221 -30.97 -39.74 -22.53
C PRO A 221 -30.36 -41.10 -22.85
N LYS A 222 -29.61 -41.21 -23.95
CA LYS A 222 -28.99 -42.48 -24.39
C LYS A 222 -28.11 -43.12 -23.31
N LYS A 223 -27.42 -42.31 -22.49
CA LYS A 223 -26.62 -42.79 -21.36
C LYS A 223 -27.46 -43.48 -20.28
N LEU A 224 -28.65 -42.94 -20.01
CA LEU A 224 -29.59 -43.52 -19.06
C LEU A 224 -30.14 -44.84 -19.59
N SER A 225 -30.55 -44.90 -20.86
CA SER A 225 -31.00 -46.14 -21.50
C SER A 225 -29.91 -47.21 -21.53
N ALA A 226 -28.66 -46.83 -21.83
CA ALA A 226 -27.53 -47.76 -21.81
C ALA A 226 -27.26 -48.29 -20.39
N PHE A 227 -27.28 -47.41 -19.39
CA PHE A 227 -27.12 -47.80 -17.99
C PHE A 227 -28.25 -48.72 -17.51
N GLU A 228 -29.49 -48.37 -17.82
CA GLU A 228 -30.67 -49.15 -17.46
C GLU A 228 -30.62 -50.56 -18.07
N ASN A 229 -30.26 -50.67 -19.36
CA ASN A 229 -30.07 -51.95 -20.04
C ASN A 229 -28.92 -52.79 -19.47
N SER A 230 -27.90 -52.16 -18.87
CA SER A 230 -26.74 -52.86 -18.33
C SER A 230 -26.92 -53.34 -16.89
N ILE A 231 -27.95 -52.84 -16.18
CA ILE A 231 -28.21 -53.16 -14.77
C ILE A 231 -29.52 -53.92 -14.52
N HIS A 232 -30.44 -53.99 -15.49
CA HIS A 232 -31.74 -54.69 -15.36
C HIS A 232 -31.68 -56.23 -15.34
N SER A 233 -30.51 -56.83 -15.18
CA SER A 233 -30.40 -58.28 -15.01
C SER A 233 -30.86 -58.71 -13.61
N PRO A 234 -31.82 -59.67 -13.47
CA PRO A 234 -32.28 -60.19 -12.18
C PRO A 234 -31.15 -60.70 -11.28
N GLU A 235 -30.00 -61.05 -11.86
CA GLU A 235 -28.83 -61.55 -11.16
C GLU A 235 -28.00 -60.47 -10.42
N LEU A 236 -28.20 -59.18 -10.73
CA LEU A 236 -27.37 -58.10 -10.19
C LEU A 236 -27.89 -57.58 -8.84
N GLY A 237 -29.20 -57.73 -8.55
CA GLY A 237 -29.85 -57.20 -7.34
C GLY A 237 -29.90 -55.66 -7.30
N GLY A 238 -30.53 -55.05 -6.30
CA GLY A 238 -30.57 -53.59 -6.13
C GLY A 238 -31.85 -52.90 -6.60
N THR A 239 -31.96 -51.59 -6.35
CA THR A 239 -33.09 -50.76 -6.78
C THR A 239 -32.62 -49.67 -7.73
N PHE A 240 -33.12 -49.68 -8.95
CA PHE A 240 -32.91 -48.61 -9.92
C PHE A 240 -33.94 -47.49 -9.74
N TYR A 241 -33.48 -46.24 -9.77
CA TYR A 241 -34.34 -45.05 -9.82
C TYR A 241 -33.57 -43.83 -10.37
N ARG A 242 -34.31 -42.80 -10.77
CA ARG A 242 -33.75 -41.48 -11.11
C ARG A 242 -33.54 -40.68 -9.82
N PRO A 243 -32.29 -40.36 -9.41
CA PRO A 243 -32.05 -39.68 -8.14
C PRO A 243 -32.54 -38.23 -8.20
N PRO A 244 -32.90 -37.64 -7.05
CA PRO A 244 -33.24 -36.22 -6.98
C PRO A 244 -32.00 -35.35 -7.25
N LEU A 245 -32.14 -34.38 -8.15
CA LEU A 245 -31.08 -33.47 -8.59
C LEU A 245 -31.41 -32.03 -8.19
N ALA A 246 -30.46 -31.31 -7.60
CA ALA A 246 -30.53 -29.87 -7.29
C ALA A 246 -30.40 -29.00 -8.57
N LEU A 247 -31.24 -29.28 -9.56
CA LEU A 247 -31.26 -28.68 -10.89
C LEU A 247 -32.68 -28.23 -11.21
N SER A 248 -32.82 -27.09 -11.87
CA SER A 248 -34.12 -26.58 -12.30
C SER A 248 -34.48 -27.12 -13.69
N PHE A 249 -35.64 -27.76 -13.83
CA PHE A 249 -36.19 -28.24 -15.11
C PHE A 249 -37.18 -27.28 -15.76
N GLN A 250 -37.45 -26.15 -15.11
CA GLN A 250 -38.34 -25.09 -15.59
C GLN A 250 -37.83 -23.75 -15.06
N ASP A 251 -38.21 -22.65 -15.69
CA ASP A 251 -37.92 -21.31 -15.16
C ASP A 251 -38.71 -21.12 -13.86
N GLN A 252 -38.03 -20.79 -12.76
CA GLN A 252 -38.68 -20.63 -11.45
C GLN A 252 -37.86 -19.79 -10.48
N LEU A 253 -38.55 -19.24 -9.48
CA LEU A 253 -37.92 -18.63 -8.32
C LEU A 253 -37.57 -19.73 -7.29
N ASN A 254 -36.32 -19.78 -6.85
CA ASN A 254 -35.91 -20.72 -5.81
C ASN A 254 -36.31 -20.23 -4.40
N ALA A 255 -36.02 -21.03 -3.37
CA ALA A 255 -36.40 -20.71 -1.98
C ALA A 255 -35.71 -19.47 -1.40
N ALA A 256 -34.53 -19.12 -1.91
CA ALA A 256 -33.79 -17.94 -1.47
C ALA A 256 -34.27 -16.64 -2.14
N GLY A 257 -35.08 -16.76 -3.21
CA GLY A 257 -35.54 -15.63 -3.99
C GLY A 257 -34.72 -15.35 -5.25
N VAL A 258 -33.89 -16.29 -5.70
CA VAL A 258 -33.08 -16.17 -6.91
C VAL A 258 -33.78 -16.84 -8.09
N GLN A 259 -33.80 -16.16 -9.23
CA GLN A 259 -34.36 -16.70 -10.48
C GLN A 259 -33.43 -17.78 -11.04
N LEU A 260 -33.98 -18.97 -11.29
CA LEU A 260 -33.32 -20.07 -11.98
C LEU A 260 -33.96 -20.29 -13.34
N ASP A 261 -33.14 -20.62 -14.34
CA ASP A 261 -33.57 -20.97 -15.68
C ASP A 261 -33.75 -22.50 -15.82
N ALA A 262 -34.52 -22.95 -16.80
CA ALA A 262 -34.63 -24.35 -17.15
C ALA A 262 -33.29 -24.89 -17.70
N THR A 263 -32.89 -26.08 -17.25
CA THR A 263 -31.67 -26.73 -17.70
C THR A 263 -31.65 -27.00 -19.20
N LYS A 264 -30.49 -26.78 -19.83
CA LYS A 264 -30.23 -27.09 -21.25
C LYS A 264 -29.63 -28.48 -21.44
N LEU A 265 -29.54 -29.29 -20.39
CA LEU A 265 -29.09 -30.69 -20.44
C LEU A 265 -27.68 -30.86 -21.04
N THR A 266 -26.80 -29.90 -20.79
CA THR A 266 -25.46 -29.81 -21.42
C THR A 266 -24.47 -30.85 -20.91
N GLY A 267 -24.68 -31.43 -19.72
CA GLY A 267 -23.80 -32.43 -19.11
C GLY A 267 -22.48 -31.87 -18.55
N ASN A 268 -22.35 -30.55 -18.46
CA ASN A 268 -21.16 -29.84 -17.96
C ASN A 268 -21.22 -29.56 -16.43
N ASP A 269 -22.08 -30.24 -15.68
CA ASP A 269 -22.35 -29.97 -14.26
C ASP A 269 -21.07 -29.99 -13.40
N CYS A 270 -20.14 -30.90 -13.73
CA CYS A 270 -18.89 -31.11 -12.99
C CYS A 270 -17.77 -30.09 -13.29
N THR A 271 -17.98 -29.16 -14.23
CA THR A 271 -17.06 -28.05 -14.51
C THR A 271 -17.64 -26.68 -14.21
N GLY A 272 -18.86 -26.65 -13.65
CA GLY A 272 -19.66 -25.44 -13.49
C GLY A 272 -20.63 -25.27 -14.65
N LEU A 273 -21.88 -24.96 -14.32
CA LEU A 273 -23.00 -25.00 -15.25
C LEU A 273 -23.39 -23.57 -15.66
N ASN A 274 -23.22 -23.26 -16.95
CA ASN A 274 -23.31 -21.89 -17.48
C ASN A 274 -24.74 -21.45 -17.88
N ASP A 275 -25.75 -22.31 -17.80
CA ASP A 275 -27.11 -22.01 -18.27
C ASP A 275 -28.04 -21.45 -17.18
N GLY A 276 -27.57 -21.26 -15.95
CA GLY A 276 -28.37 -20.69 -14.85
C GLY A 276 -29.28 -21.67 -14.11
N SER A 277 -29.34 -22.95 -14.51
CA SER A 277 -30.29 -23.92 -13.92
C SER A 277 -29.84 -24.60 -12.64
N LYS A 278 -28.54 -24.53 -12.29
CA LYS A 278 -27.96 -25.22 -11.14
C LYS A 278 -28.29 -24.49 -9.84
N ASN A 279 -29.04 -25.13 -8.95
CA ASN A 279 -29.43 -24.55 -7.66
C ASN A 279 -28.31 -24.75 -6.62
N SER A 280 -27.16 -24.12 -6.84
CA SER A 280 -25.97 -24.25 -5.99
C SER A 280 -26.08 -23.45 -4.68
N VAL A 281 -25.08 -23.55 -3.80
CA VAL A 281 -25.00 -22.72 -2.57
C VAL A 281 -24.88 -21.23 -2.92
N LEU A 282 -24.23 -20.90 -4.04
CA LEU A 282 -24.18 -19.55 -4.63
C LEU A 282 -25.56 -19.01 -5.03
N MET A 283 -26.52 -19.90 -5.32
CA MET A 283 -27.89 -19.51 -5.68
C MET A 283 -28.85 -19.57 -4.50
N THR A 284 -28.47 -20.16 -3.36
CA THR A 284 -29.35 -20.43 -2.22
C THR A 284 -28.90 -19.68 -0.96
N TYR A 285 -28.10 -20.31 -0.11
CA TYR A 285 -27.76 -19.77 1.20
C TYR A 285 -26.90 -18.49 1.15
N ILE A 286 -26.05 -18.31 0.13
CA ILE A 286 -25.18 -17.13 0.03
C ILE A 286 -25.97 -15.86 -0.31
N PRO A 287 -26.85 -15.85 -1.33
CA PRO A 287 -27.76 -14.73 -1.57
C PRO A 287 -28.67 -14.42 -0.38
N ASP A 288 -29.13 -15.44 0.34
CA ASP A 288 -29.89 -15.26 1.57
C ASP A 288 -29.05 -14.54 2.63
N ALA A 289 -27.85 -15.05 2.95
CA ALA A 289 -26.94 -14.40 3.90
C ALA A 289 -26.64 -12.94 3.53
N TRP A 290 -26.34 -12.68 2.26
CA TRP A 290 -26.09 -11.33 1.74
C TRP A 290 -27.29 -10.41 1.93
N ASN A 291 -28.51 -10.88 1.59
CA ASN A 291 -29.74 -10.10 1.74
C ASN A 291 -29.99 -9.70 3.20
N TRP A 292 -29.55 -10.53 4.14
CA TRP A 292 -29.63 -10.34 5.59
C TRP A 292 -28.38 -9.66 6.19
N GLY A 293 -27.50 -9.08 5.36
CA GLY A 293 -26.43 -8.19 5.81
C GLY A 293 -25.06 -8.84 6.00
N ALA A 294 -24.88 -10.11 5.62
CA ALA A 294 -23.56 -10.75 5.59
C ALA A 294 -22.62 -10.04 4.63
N GLU A 295 -21.37 -9.88 5.04
CA GLU A 295 -20.31 -9.33 4.20
C GLU A 295 -19.44 -10.45 3.66
N ILE A 296 -19.29 -10.51 2.34
CA ILE A 296 -18.62 -11.63 1.65
C ILE A 296 -17.32 -11.13 1.05
N PHE A 297 -16.22 -11.85 1.30
CA PHE A 297 -14.88 -11.51 0.83
C PHE A 297 -14.27 -12.72 0.12
N CYS A 298 -14.01 -12.56 -1.18
CA CYS A 298 -13.43 -13.59 -2.05
C CYS A 298 -11.92 -13.34 -2.22
N GLY A 299 -11.15 -14.39 -2.54
CA GLY A 299 -9.68 -14.31 -2.61
C GLY A 299 -9.03 -14.13 -1.24
N VAL A 300 -9.69 -14.58 -0.16
CA VAL A 300 -9.20 -14.51 1.22
C VAL A 300 -8.96 -15.92 1.75
N GLU A 301 -7.69 -16.32 1.85
CA GLU A 301 -7.30 -17.63 2.35
C GLU A 301 -6.96 -17.56 3.84
N VAL A 302 -7.85 -18.09 4.68
CA VAL A 302 -7.58 -18.25 6.11
C VAL A 302 -6.50 -19.30 6.34
N LYS A 303 -5.49 -18.94 7.13
CA LYS A 303 -4.35 -19.80 7.45
C LYS A 303 -4.55 -20.53 8.77
N TYR A 304 -4.84 -19.79 9.83
CA TYR A 304 -4.99 -20.35 11.18
C TYR A 304 -5.86 -19.46 12.07
N ILE A 305 -6.29 -20.02 13.20
CA ILE A 305 -7.10 -19.36 14.22
C ILE A 305 -6.33 -19.40 15.53
N ARG A 306 -6.39 -18.31 16.30
CA ARG A 306 -5.83 -18.24 17.65
C ARG A 306 -6.87 -17.67 18.60
N ARG A 307 -6.94 -18.20 19.82
CA ARG A 307 -7.72 -17.58 20.89
C ARG A 307 -7.05 -16.27 21.30
N GLU A 308 -7.85 -15.24 21.58
CA GLU A 308 -7.34 -13.98 22.10
C GLU A 308 -6.73 -14.18 23.50
N LYS A 309 -5.62 -13.48 23.80
CA LYS A 309 -4.87 -13.65 25.06
C LYS A 309 -5.46 -12.84 26.23
N GLU A 310 -6.00 -11.65 25.95
CA GLU A 310 -6.38 -10.64 26.95
C GLU A 310 -7.90 -10.34 26.94
N GLY A 311 -8.71 -11.12 26.20
CA GLY A 311 -10.14 -10.90 26.04
C GLY A 311 -10.89 -12.12 25.51
N ASP A 312 -12.20 -11.93 25.28
CA ASP A 312 -13.07 -12.94 24.67
C ASP A 312 -13.09 -12.84 23.15
N GLY A 313 -13.02 -14.00 22.49
CA GLY A 313 -13.11 -14.12 21.03
C GLY A 313 -11.92 -14.83 20.40
N TYR A 314 -11.85 -14.74 19.07
CA TYR A 314 -10.91 -15.47 18.24
C TYR A 314 -10.32 -14.60 17.14
N LEU A 315 -9.00 -14.62 17.00
CA LEU A 315 -8.28 -13.99 15.91
C LEU A 315 -8.15 -14.98 14.75
N VAL A 316 -8.66 -14.58 13.58
CA VAL A 316 -8.60 -15.36 12.34
C VAL A 316 -7.55 -14.72 11.44
N PHE A 317 -6.43 -15.41 11.22
CA PHE A 317 -5.34 -14.93 10.37
C PHE A 317 -5.53 -15.42 8.93
N PHE A 318 -5.39 -14.51 7.97
CA PHE A 318 -5.66 -14.78 6.56
C PHE A 318 -4.64 -14.08 5.65
N GLU A 319 -4.50 -14.61 4.44
CA GLU A 319 -3.76 -13.98 3.35
C GLU A 319 -4.73 -13.61 2.22
N ALA A 320 -4.56 -12.42 1.65
CA ALA A 320 -5.32 -11.97 0.49
C ALA A 320 -4.58 -12.29 -0.82
N ASP A 321 -5.34 -12.63 -1.87
CA ASP A 321 -4.79 -12.93 -3.19
C ASP A 321 -3.98 -11.74 -3.74
N GLY A 322 -2.73 -12.00 -4.12
CA GLY A 322 -1.84 -11.02 -4.76
C GLY A 322 -0.90 -10.25 -3.83
N THR A 323 -1.13 -10.24 -2.51
CA THR A 323 -0.25 -9.56 -1.54
C THR A 323 0.78 -10.50 -0.92
N GLY A 324 0.38 -11.74 -0.61
CA GLY A 324 1.24 -12.69 0.11
C GLY A 324 1.52 -12.30 1.56
N GLU A 325 0.69 -11.41 2.11
CA GLU A 325 0.81 -10.87 3.45
C GLU A 325 -0.30 -11.37 4.35
N SER A 326 0.09 -11.67 5.59
CA SER A 326 -0.82 -12.11 6.64
C SER A 326 -1.48 -10.90 7.29
N ALA A 327 -2.81 -10.90 7.31
CA ALA A 327 -3.66 -9.98 8.05
C ALA A 327 -4.56 -10.77 9.01
N TRP A 328 -5.38 -10.08 9.80
CA TRP A 328 -6.28 -10.72 10.75
C TRP A 328 -7.62 -10.02 10.87
N VAL A 329 -8.61 -10.77 11.35
CA VAL A 329 -9.93 -10.29 11.75
C VAL A 329 -10.34 -10.95 13.06
N LYS A 330 -10.96 -10.20 13.96
CA LYS A 330 -11.48 -10.72 15.23
C LYS A 330 -12.94 -11.15 15.09
N ALA A 331 -13.23 -12.38 15.49
CA ALA A 331 -14.59 -12.85 15.74
C ALA A 331 -14.87 -12.74 17.25
N LYS A 332 -15.87 -11.93 17.64
CA LYS A 332 -16.24 -11.76 19.05
C LYS A 332 -16.86 -13.01 19.65
N GLU A 333 -17.74 -13.68 18.89
CA GLU A 333 -18.55 -14.78 19.41
C GLU A 333 -18.19 -16.12 18.76
N PHE A 334 -18.26 -16.20 17.43
CA PHE A 334 -18.10 -17.48 16.72
C PHE A 334 -17.21 -17.40 15.48
N VAL A 335 -16.38 -18.42 15.30
CA VAL A 335 -15.72 -18.80 14.07
C VAL A 335 -16.33 -20.12 13.57
N PHE A 336 -17.05 -20.07 12.46
CA PHE A 336 -17.58 -21.25 11.79
C PHE A 336 -16.63 -21.71 10.68
N LEU A 337 -16.09 -22.92 10.80
CA LEU A 337 -15.27 -23.54 9.75
C LEU A 337 -16.16 -24.33 8.78
N GLY A 338 -16.28 -23.80 7.56
CA GLY A 338 -16.94 -24.38 6.40
C GLY A 338 -16.01 -24.47 5.18
N ALA A 339 -14.70 -24.64 5.40
CA ALA A 339 -13.65 -24.62 4.38
C ALA A 339 -13.50 -25.95 3.60
N GLY A 340 -14.42 -26.89 3.82
CA GLY A 340 -14.38 -28.25 3.27
C GLY A 340 -13.52 -29.18 4.13
N ALA A 341 -13.68 -30.50 3.92
CA ALA A 341 -13.01 -31.50 4.76
C ALA A 341 -11.49 -31.27 4.85
N LEU A 342 -10.84 -30.99 3.72
CA LEU A 342 -9.42 -30.70 3.66
C LEU A 342 -9.08 -29.33 4.25
N GLY A 343 -9.78 -28.27 3.84
CA GLY A 343 -9.47 -26.91 4.26
C GLY A 343 -9.65 -26.67 5.76
N THR A 344 -10.72 -27.20 6.34
CA THR A 344 -10.96 -27.12 7.79
C THR A 344 -9.90 -27.89 8.57
N THR A 345 -9.56 -29.10 8.12
CA THR A 345 -8.50 -29.91 8.75
C THR A 345 -7.13 -29.22 8.66
N GLU A 346 -6.81 -28.62 7.51
CA GLU A 346 -5.59 -27.85 7.29
C GLU A 346 -5.48 -26.67 8.26
N ILE A 347 -6.53 -25.87 8.38
CA ILE A 347 -6.59 -24.71 9.29
C ILE A 347 -6.40 -25.16 10.73
N LEU A 348 -7.06 -26.24 11.17
CA LEU A 348 -6.95 -26.73 12.55
C LEU A 348 -5.56 -27.29 12.86
N LEU A 349 -4.97 -28.07 11.96
CA LEU A 349 -3.60 -28.57 12.10
C LEU A 349 -2.59 -27.42 12.19
N ARG A 350 -2.77 -26.37 11.38
CA ARG A 350 -1.93 -25.17 11.43
C ARG A 350 -2.15 -24.42 12.74
N SER A 351 -3.40 -24.20 13.14
CA SER A 351 -3.77 -23.54 14.40
C SER A 351 -3.16 -24.23 15.61
N LYS A 352 -3.06 -25.56 15.59
CA LYS A 352 -2.36 -26.33 16.63
C LYS A 352 -0.89 -25.95 16.76
N ALA A 353 -0.19 -25.74 15.64
CA ALA A 353 1.20 -25.26 15.66
C ALA A 353 1.34 -23.82 16.18
N TYR A 354 0.27 -23.01 16.07
CA TYR A 354 0.19 -21.65 16.59
C TYR A 354 -0.45 -21.55 17.99
N GLY A 355 -0.50 -22.65 18.74
CA GLY A 355 -0.88 -22.67 20.16
C GLY A 355 -2.35 -22.91 20.45
N LEU A 356 -3.18 -23.24 19.45
CA LEU A 356 -4.56 -23.70 19.69
C LEU A 356 -4.54 -25.17 20.14
N HIS A 357 -4.86 -25.45 21.40
CA HIS A 357 -4.93 -26.82 21.89
C HIS A 357 -6.08 -27.58 21.22
N THR A 358 -5.82 -28.76 20.67
CA THR A 358 -6.83 -29.55 19.97
C THR A 358 -6.67 -31.04 20.26
N SER A 359 -7.77 -31.78 20.10
CA SER A 359 -7.75 -33.24 20.10
C SER A 359 -6.69 -33.81 19.14
N PRO A 360 -6.01 -34.93 19.49
CA PRO A 360 -5.11 -35.63 18.57
C PRO A 360 -5.83 -36.24 17.35
N MET A 361 -7.17 -36.27 17.35
CA MET A 361 -7.97 -36.78 16.23
C MET A 361 -8.07 -35.80 15.06
N VAL A 362 -7.65 -34.54 15.22
CA VAL A 362 -7.51 -33.62 14.07
C VAL A 362 -6.51 -34.19 13.06
N GLY A 363 -6.92 -34.28 11.80
CA GLY A 363 -6.16 -34.90 10.71
C GLY A 363 -6.28 -36.42 10.64
N GLN A 364 -6.96 -37.07 11.58
CA GLN A 364 -7.14 -38.53 11.57
C GLN A 364 -8.47 -38.91 10.93
N LYS A 365 -8.55 -40.19 10.53
CA LYS A 365 -9.75 -40.87 10.06
C LYS A 365 -10.45 -40.19 8.87
N VAL A 366 -9.67 -39.76 7.88
CA VAL A 366 -10.17 -39.22 6.62
C VAL A 366 -10.68 -40.36 5.74
N SER A 367 -11.80 -40.14 5.06
CA SER A 367 -12.46 -41.07 4.15
C SER A 367 -12.59 -40.45 2.76
N GLY A 368 -12.41 -41.26 1.72
CA GLY A 368 -12.72 -40.91 0.33
C GLY A 368 -14.15 -41.29 -0.06
N ASN A 369 -15.00 -41.60 0.92
CA ASN A 369 -16.38 -42.04 0.76
C ASN A 369 -16.54 -43.30 -0.14
N GLY A 370 -15.49 -44.12 -0.20
CA GLY A 370 -15.43 -45.27 -1.11
C GLY A 370 -15.60 -44.90 -2.59
N ASP A 371 -15.22 -43.69 -3.00
CA ASP A 371 -15.36 -43.21 -4.38
C ASP A 371 -14.54 -44.09 -5.34
N MET A 372 -15.19 -44.54 -6.42
CA MET A 372 -14.52 -45.24 -7.52
C MET A 372 -15.05 -44.73 -8.86
N LEU A 373 -14.12 -44.55 -9.81
CA LEU A 373 -14.42 -44.19 -11.19
C LEU A 373 -14.08 -45.34 -12.13
N ALA A 374 -15.07 -45.77 -12.91
CA ALA A 374 -14.91 -46.81 -13.93
C ALA A 374 -15.66 -46.45 -15.21
N PHE A 375 -15.30 -47.12 -16.31
CA PHE A 375 -15.88 -46.88 -17.62
C PHE A 375 -16.17 -48.20 -18.33
N ALA A 376 -17.32 -48.30 -19.01
CA ALA A 376 -17.50 -49.23 -20.11
C ALA A 376 -17.13 -48.49 -21.41
N TYR A 377 -15.90 -48.68 -21.86
CA TYR A 377 -15.29 -47.99 -23.01
C TYR A 377 -15.64 -48.67 -24.32
N ASN A 378 -16.00 -47.88 -25.34
CA ASN A 378 -16.24 -48.33 -26.71
C ASN A 378 -17.30 -49.45 -26.82
N THR A 379 -18.48 -49.21 -26.24
CA THR A 379 -19.64 -50.11 -26.26
C THR A 379 -20.23 -50.26 -27.67
N SER A 380 -21.05 -51.30 -27.90
CA SER A 380 -21.69 -51.51 -29.21
C SER A 380 -22.81 -50.51 -29.55
N SER A 381 -23.35 -49.80 -28.55
CA SER A 381 -24.37 -48.77 -28.70
C SER A 381 -23.81 -47.38 -28.41
N VAL A 382 -24.30 -46.35 -29.12
CA VAL A 382 -23.96 -44.94 -28.84
C VAL A 382 -24.53 -44.55 -27.48
N VAL A 383 -23.67 -44.13 -26.55
CA VAL A 383 -24.04 -43.72 -25.19
C VAL A 383 -24.33 -42.22 -25.12
N ASN A 384 -23.67 -41.42 -25.97
CA ASN A 384 -23.72 -39.95 -25.93
C ASN A 384 -23.31 -39.40 -24.55
N GLY A 385 -22.23 -39.95 -23.97
CA GLY A 385 -21.76 -39.64 -22.62
C GLY A 385 -20.82 -38.44 -22.50
N VAL A 386 -20.86 -37.49 -23.44
CA VAL A 386 -19.98 -36.30 -23.44
C VAL A 386 -20.79 -35.01 -23.44
N GLY A 387 -20.40 -34.08 -22.57
CA GLY A 387 -21.03 -32.78 -22.40
C GLY A 387 -20.83 -31.87 -23.63
N LYS A 388 -21.77 -30.97 -23.87
CA LYS A 388 -21.69 -29.97 -24.95
C LYS A 388 -22.41 -28.69 -24.56
N GLN A 389 -21.69 -27.57 -24.61
CA GLN A 389 -22.17 -26.25 -24.18
C GLN A 389 -23.22 -25.66 -25.14
N SER A 390 -23.17 -26.02 -26.43
CA SER A 390 -24.18 -25.62 -27.41
C SER A 390 -25.42 -26.51 -27.34
N THR A 391 -26.59 -25.91 -27.56
CA THR A 391 -27.86 -26.62 -27.62
C THR A 391 -27.84 -27.68 -28.72
N SER A 392 -27.92 -28.95 -28.33
CA SER A 392 -27.98 -30.12 -29.22
C SER A 392 -29.43 -30.55 -29.42
N SER A 393 -29.78 -31.07 -30.59
CA SER A 393 -31.06 -31.77 -30.82
C SER A 393 -31.14 -33.11 -30.07
N ASP A 394 -30.00 -33.65 -29.64
CA ASP A 394 -29.86 -34.87 -28.84
C ASP A 394 -28.86 -34.62 -27.71
N PRO A 395 -29.27 -33.98 -26.59
CA PRO A 395 -28.39 -33.63 -25.49
C PRO A 395 -28.02 -34.86 -24.63
N PRO A 396 -26.83 -34.88 -24.01
CA PRO A 396 -26.41 -35.98 -23.14
C PRO A 396 -27.26 -36.09 -21.85
N GLY A 397 -27.92 -35.01 -21.42
CA GLY A 397 -28.60 -34.95 -20.11
C GLY A 397 -27.73 -34.30 -19.03
N PRO A 398 -28.25 -34.14 -17.79
CA PRO A 398 -27.43 -33.76 -16.64
C PRO A 398 -26.32 -34.80 -16.42
N THR A 399 -25.22 -34.46 -15.75
CA THR A 399 -24.13 -35.43 -15.53
C THR A 399 -24.64 -36.76 -14.97
N ILE A 400 -25.57 -36.76 -14.00
CA ILE A 400 -26.16 -37.96 -13.43
C ILE A 400 -27.68 -37.93 -13.60
N THR A 401 -28.25 -39.00 -14.13
CA THR A 401 -29.70 -39.17 -14.35
C THR A 401 -30.22 -40.48 -13.79
N GLY A 402 -29.39 -41.52 -13.71
CA GLY A 402 -29.74 -42.84 -13.18
C GLY A 402 -28.89 -43.26 -11.99
N CYS A 403 -29.51 -43.95 -11.03
CA CYS A 403 -28.85 -44.49 -9.85
C CYS A 403 -29.32 -45.93 -9.58
N MET A 404 -28.36 -46.81 -9.33
CA MET A 404 -28.57 -48.17 -8.83
C MET A 404 -28.14 -48.20 -7.36
N ASP A 405 -29.09 -48.43 -6.46
CA ASP A 405 -28.88 -48.37 -5.01
C ASP A 405 -28.84 -49.77 -4.39
N MET A 406 -27.69 -50.11 -3.79
CA MET A 406 -27.41 -51.41 -3.18
C MET A 406 -27.39 -51.36 -1.64
N ARG A 407 -27.79 -50.24 -1.03
CA ARG A 407 -27.66 -50.03 0.42
C ARG A 407 -28.74 -50.72 1.24
N ARG A 408 -29.88 -51.06 0.63
CA ARG A 408 -31.04 -51.64 1.34
C ARG A 408 -30.68 -52.93 2.07
N GLN A 409 -31.30 -53.14 3.23
CA GLN A 409 -31.00 -54.26 4.15
C GLN A 409 -31.10 -55.65 3.51
N ASN A 410 -32.04 -55.83 2.58
CA ASN A 410 -32.23 -57.09 1.85
C ASN A 410 -31.13 -57.39 0.80
N VAL A 411 -30.37 -56.36 0.38
CA VAL A 411 -29.30 -56.48 -0.63
C VAL A 411 -27.91 -56.46 0.02
N ALA A 412 -27.74 -55.62 1.04
CA ALA A 412 -26.55 -55.49 1.85
C ALA A 412 -26.92 -55.58 3.35
N PRO A 413 -26.95 -56.78 3.94
CA PRO A 413 -27.25 -56.96 5.37
C PRO A 413 -26.25 -56.25 6.28
N ASN A 414 -24.96 -56.28 5.94
CA ASN A 414 -23.95 -55.40 6.53
C ASN A 414 -24.00 -54.05 5.81
N VAL A 415 -24.16 -52.96 6.57
CA VAL A 415 -24.27 -51.61 6.02
C VAL A 415 -23.00 -51.20 5.25
N ARG A 416 -21.83 -51.66 5.69
CA ARG A 416 -20.54 -51.37 5.04
C ARG A 416 -20.37 -52.06 3.67
N ASP A 417 -21.23 -53.02 3.34
CA ASP A 417 -21.27 -53.64 2.01
C ASP A 417 -22.17 -52.87 1.03
N GLY A 418 -22.88 -51.84 1.50
CA GLY A 418 -23.74 -50.98 0.69
C GLY A 418 -22.95 -49.98 -0.15
N TYR A 419 -23.43 -49.72 -1.36
CA TYR A 419 -22.89 -48.71 -2.27
C TYR A 419 -23.98 -48.26 -3.25
N VAL A 420 -23.70 -47.19 -3.98
CA VAL A 420 -24.52 -46.76 -5.13
C VAL A 420 -23.66 -46.72 -6.39
N ILE A 421 -24.26 -47.05 -7.53
CA ILE A 421 -23.65 -46.86 -8.86
C ILE A 421 -24.49 -45.85 -9.62
N GLN A 422 -23.87 -44.79 -10.10
CA GLN A 422 -24.49 -43.72 -10.87
C GLN A 422 -23.82 -43.62 -12.23
N GLU A 423 -24.60 -43.34 -13.27
CA GLU A 423 -24.04 -43.06 -14.59
C GLU A 423 -23.61 -41.60 -14.70
N GLY A 424 -22.57 -41.33 -15.49
CA GLY A 424 -21.92 -40.01 -15.59
C GLY A 424 -21.70 -39.51 -17.01
N VAL A 425 -21.62 -38.18 -17.17
CA VAL A 425 -21.17 -37.49 -18.38
C VAL A 425 -19.74 -36.98 -18.20
N ILE A 426 -18.89 -37.13 -19.23
CA ILE A 426 -17.58 -36.50 -19.31
C ILE A 426 -17.78 -35.04 -19.77
N PRO A 427 -17.43 -34.02 -18.96
CA PRO A 427 -17.61 -32.62 -19.35
C PRO A 427 -16.85 -32.26 -20.63
N GLU A 428 -17.38 -31.32 -21.41
CA GLU A 428 -16.79 -30.86 -22.68
C GLU A 428 -15.31 -30.46 -22.53
N ALA A 429 -14.98 -29.75 -21.45
CA ALA A 429 -13.63 -29.29 -21.18
C ALA A 429 -12.61 -30.43 -20.94
N LEU A 430 -13.07 -31.65 -20.64
CA LEU A 430 -12.21 -32.84 -20.42
C LEU A 430 -12.25 -33.82 -21.60
N ALA A 431 -13.23 -33.69 -22.50
CA ALA A 431 -13.42 -34.62 -23.61
C ALA A 431 -12.19 -34.80 -24.53
N PRO A 432 -11.42 -33.73 -24.89
CA PRO A 432 -10.26 -33.88 -25.78
C PRO A 432 -9.11 -34.72 -25.19
N ILE A 433 -9.00 -34.80 -23.86
CA ILE A 433 -7.92 -35.53 -23.18
C ILE A 433 -8.38 -36.86 -22.58
N ALA A 434 -9.70 -37.05 -22.41
CA ALA A 434 -10.28 -38.27 -21.83
C ALA A 434 -9.89 -39.54 -22.61
N GLN A 435 -9.86 -39.48 -23.95
CA GLN A 435 -9.45 -40.64 -24.76
C GLN A 435 -8.02 -41.09 -24.46
N GLY A 436 -7.08 -40.16 -24.38
CA GLY A 436 -5.68 -40.48 -24.05
C GLY A 436 -5.52 -41.08 -22.66
N ILE A 437 -6.26 -40.58 -21.68
CA ILE A 437 -6.27 -41.10 -20.31
C ILE A 437 -6.83 -42.52 -20.26
N LEU A 438 -7.98 -42.78 -20.89
CA LEU A 438 -8.61 -44.10 -20.90
C LEU A 438 -7.75 -45.12 -21.66
N GLU A 439 -7.11 -44.71 -22.75
CA GLU A 439 -6.27 -45.58 -23.54
C GLU A 439 -4.95 -45.94 -22.84
N SER A 440 -4.41 -45.07 -21.98
CA SER A 440 -3.16 -45.32 -21.24
C SER A 440 -3.33 -46.17 -19.98
N GLN A 441 -4.56 -46.42 -19.52
CA GLN A 441 -4.81 -47.25 -18.33
C GLN A 441 -4.37 -48.70 -18.54
N THR A 442 -3.77 -49.29 -17.51
CA THR A 442 -3.41 -50.72 -17.44
C THR A 442 -4.54 -51.53 -16.78
N GLY A 443 -4.61 -52.84 -17.03
CA GLY A 443 -5.61 -53.71 -16.37
C GLY A 443 -7.03 -53.68 -16.97
N LYS A 444 -7.16 -53.41 -18.27
CA LYS A 444 -8.44 -53.43 -19.01
C LYS A 444 -9.03 -54.83 -19.09
N ILE A 445 -10.35 -54.95 -18.94
CA ILE A 445 -11.07 -56.23 -19.05
C ILE A 445 -11.95 -56.20 -20.29
N TYR A 446 -11.69 -57.12 -21.22
CA TYR A 446 -12.36 -57.18 -22.52
C TYR A 446 -13.60 -58.10 -22.46
N PRO A 447 -14.68 -57.77 -23.18
CA PRO A 447 -15.86 -58.63 -23.26
C PRO A 447 -15.59 -59.89 -24.10
N LYS A 448 -16.42 -60.93 -23.92
CA LYS A 448 -16.31 -62.17 -24.71
C LYS A 448 -16.63 -61.88 -26.18
N GLY A 449 -15.77 -62.33 -27.11
CA GLY A 449 -15.94 -62.12 -28.56
C GLY A 449 -15.50 -60.74 -29.07
N TYR A 450 -14.61 -60.03 -28.35
CA TYR A 450 -14.15 -58.70 -28.72
C TYR A 450 -13.28 -58.68 -30.00
N SER A 451 -13.67 -57.88 -30.99
CA SER A 451 -12.90 -57.65 -32.23
C SER A 451 -11.88 -56.53 -32.03
N HIS A 452 -10.60 -56.89 -31.94
CA HIS A 452 -9.52 -55.90 -31.83
C HIS A 452 -9.38 -55.02 -33.09
N PHE A 453 -9.72 -55.55 -34.27
CA PHE A 453 -9.62 -54.84 -35.54
C PHE A 453 -10.68 -53.75 -35.71
N GLU A 454 -11.96 -54.07 -35.43
CA GLU A 454 -13.06 -53.08 -35.49
C GLU A 454 -12.87 -51.97 -34.45
N SER A 455 -12.42 -52.34 -33.24
CA SER A 455 -12.09 -51.38 -32.19
C SER A 455 -10.94 -50.45 -32.59
N TRP A 456 -9.92 -50.96 -33.28
CA TRP A 456 -8.80 -50.15 -33.78
C TRP A 456 -9.26 -49.13 -34.82
N ILE A 457 -10.19 -49.49 -35.71
CA ILE A 457 -10.80 -48.57 -36.69
C ILE A 457 -11.61 -47.47 -36.00
N THR A 458 -12.45 -47.79 -35.00
CA THR A 458 -13.21 -46.77 -34.23
C THR A 458 -12.30 -45.84 -33.44
N ARG A 459 -11.14 -46.32 -32.97
CA ARG A 459 -10.13 -45.50 -32.29
C ARG A 459 -9.51 -44.48 -33.23
N ILE A 460 -9.05 -44.92 -34.41
CA ILE A 460 -8.48 -44.02 -35.43
C ILE A 460 -9.52 -42.97 -35.86
N LYS A 461 -10.77 -43.38 -36.06
CA LYS A 461 -11.87 -42.44 -36.41
C LYS A 461 -12.11 -41.41 -35.31
N GLY A 462 -12.01 -41.78 -34.02
CA GLY A 462 -12.09 -40.82 -32.90
C GLY A 462 -10.96 -39.77 -32.92
N TRP A 463 -9.74 -40.16 -33.26
CA TRP A 463 -8.60 -39.23 -33.42
C TRP A 463 -8.75 -38.29 -34.63
N ILE A 464 -9.30 -38.79 -35.75
CA ILE A 464 -9.44 -38.02 -37.00
C ILE A 464 -10.65 -37.08 -36.98
N PHE A 465 -11.81 -37.54 -36.48
CA PHE A 465 -13.08 -36.82 -36.54
C PHE A 465 -13.51 -36.19 -35.20
N GLY A 466 -12.66 -36.29 -34.17
CA GLY A 466 -12.88 -35.68 -32.86
C GLY A 466 -13.81 -36.47 -31.91
N PRO A 467 -13.87 -36.07 -30.63
CA PRO A 467 -14.54 -36.83 -29.55
C PRO A 467 -16.07 -36.90 -29.68
N TYR A 468 -16.66 -36.02 -30.49
CA TYR A 468 -18.12 -35.93 -30.72
C TYR A 468 -18.61 -36.73 -31.92
N SER A 469 -17.72 -37.40 -32.66
CA SER A 469 -18.12 -38.23 -33.79
C SER A 469 -18.97 -39.42 -33.31
N SER A 470 -20.09 -39.67 -33.99
CA SER A 470 -20.94 -40.86 -33.76
C SER A 470 -20.22 -42.17 -34.11
N TYR A 471 -19.01 -42.11 -34.68
CA TYR A 471 -18.12 -43.24 -34.96
C TYR A 471 -16.90 -43.29 -34.02
N GLY A 472 -16.79 -42.34 -33.08
CA GLY A 472 -15.69 -42.24 -32.12
C GLY A 472 -15.91 -43.11 -30.88
N SER A 473 -14.82 -43.57 -30.26
CA SER A 473 -14.89 -44.46 -29.09
C SER A 473 -15.42 -43.79 -27.82
N ILE A 474 -15.21 -42.47 -27.69
CA ILE A 474 -15.64 -41.68 -26.52
C ILE A 474 -17.17 -41.47 -26.48
N SER A 475 -17.83 -41.27 -27.63
CA SER A 475 -19.30 -41.17 -27.70
C SER A 475 -20.01 -42.52 -27.41
N HIS A 476 -19.26 -43.63 -27.47
CA HIS A 476 -19.65 -44.98 -27.08
C HIS A 476 -19.10 -45.38 -25.70
N THR A 477 -18.86 -44.42 -24.80
CA THR A 477 -18.33 -44.71 -23.46
C THR A 477 -19.36 -44.36 -22.40
N LEU A 478 -19.67 -45.32 -21.53
CA LEU A 478 -20.50 -45.12 -20.33
C LEU A 478 -19.61 -44.96 -19.11
N THR A 479 -19.84 -43.90 -18.33
CA THR A 479 -19.13 -43.61 -17.08
C THR A 479 -19.89 -44.19 -15.91
N TYR A 480 -19.20 -44.87 -14.99
CA TYR A 480 -19.73 -45.33 -13.71
C TYR A 480 -19.05 -44.55 -12.57
N LEU A 481 -19.88 -43.89 -11.75
CA LEU A 481 -19.52 -43.21 -10.52
C LEU A 481 -20.03 -44.05 -9.36
N ILE A 482 -19.14 -44.55 -8.52
CA ILE A 482 -19.49 -45.43 -7.41
C ILE A 482 -19.14 -44.74 -6.10
N MET A 483 -20.05 -44.79 -5.14
CA MET A 483 -19.82 -44.34 -3.76
C MET A 483 -20.13 -45.49 -2.81
N GLY A 484 -19.26 -45.73 -1.85
CA GLY A 484 -19.32 -46.90 -0.98
C GLY A 484 -18.77 -46.60 0.42
N HIS A 485 -18.15 -47.62 1.00
CA HIS A 485 -17.59 -47.55 2.35
C HIS A 485 -16.14 -47.98 2.36
N ASP A 486 -15.24 -47.05 2.67
CA ASP A 486 -13.84 -47.35 2.92
C ASP A 486 -13.58 -47.54 4.43
N SER A 487 -12.33 -47.83 4.79
CA SER A 487 -11.95 -48.01 6.18
C SER A 487 -11.98 -46.70 6.99
N GLY A 488 -12.01 -45.54 6.32
CA GLY A 488 -11.89 -44.23 6.97
C GLY A 488 -10.60 -44.08 7.77
N GLU A 489 -9.48 -44.66 7.31
CA GLU A 489 -8.17 -44.59 8.00
C GLU A 489 -7.18 -43.62 7.30
N GLY A 490 -7.68 -42.70 6.47
CA GLY A 490 -6.86 -41.67 5.86
C GLY A 490 -6.27 -40.72 6.92
N ILE A 491 -5.03 -40.28 6.71
CA ILE A 491 -4.35 -39.36 7.62
C ILE A 491 -3.90 -38.15 6.84
N MET A 492 -4.32 -36.97 7.30
CA MET A 492 -3.87 -35.68 6.82
C MET A 492 -2.90 -35.07 7.84
N ARG A 493 -1.75 -34.60 7.35
CA ARG A 493 -0.74 -33.89 8.15
C ARG A 493 -0.24 -32.66 7.38
N LEU A 494 0.43 -31.75 8.07
CA LEU A 494 1.18 -30.68 7.43
C LEU A 494 2.66 -31.11 7.30
N GLN A 495 3.19 -31.06 6.09
CA GLN A 495 4.62 -31.24 5.80
C GLN A 495 5.14 -29.94 5.17
N ASN A 496 6.07 -29.25 5.83
CA ASN A 496 6.55 -27.93 5.41
C ASN A 496 5.39 -26.94 5.15
N ASP A 497 4.43 -26.90 6.07
CA ASP A 497 3.19 -26.09 6.00
C ASP A 497 2.23 -26.42 4.84
N LYS A 498 2.48 -27.52 4.09
CA LYS A 498 1.59 -28.00 3.02
C LYS A 498 0.80 -29.24 3.46
N PRO A 499 -0.47 -29.36 3.04
CA PRO A 499 -1.26 -30.54 3.32
C PRO A 499 -0.69 -31.78 2.62
N ALA A 500 -0.44 -32.84 3.40
CA ALA A 500 -0.04 -34.15 2.91
C ALA A 500 -1.08 -35.17 3.37
N LEU A 501 -1.69 -35.85 2.40
CA LEU A 501 -2.75 -36.83 2.63
C LEU A 501 -2.26 -38.24 2.29
N HIS A 502 -2.47 -39.17 3.20
CA HIS A 502 -2.07 -40.56 3.06
C HIS A 502 -3.26 -41.49 3.30
N PHE A 503 -3.62 -42.26 2.28
CA PHE A 503 -4.60 -43.33 2.35
C PHE A 503 -3.89 -44.68 2.34
N SER A 504 -4.32 -45.62 3.19
CA SER A 504 -3.69 -46.95 3.23
C SER A 504 -4.03 -47.73 1.94
N PRO A 505 -3.05 -48.40 1.30
CA PRO A 505 -3.29 -49.22 0.10
C PRO A 505 -4.35 -50.31 0.29
N ALA A 506 -4.51 -50.82 1.53
CA ALA A 506 -5.47 -51.87 1.87
C ALA A 506 -6.95 -51.40 1.86
N GLN A 507 -7.22 -50.10 1.77
CA GLN A 507 -8.57 -49.53 1.88
C GLN A 507 -9.55 -49.96 0.78
N GLY A 508 -9.06 -50.46 -0.36
CA GLY A 508 -9.90 -50.75 -1.54
C GLY A 508 -10.04 -52.22 -1.95
N GLU A 509 -9.37 -53.19 -1.31
CA GLU A 509 -9.24 -54.54 -1.87
C GLU A 509 -10.46 -55.46 -1.65
N GLN A 510 -11.16 -55.35 -0.53
CA GLN A 510 -12.32 -56.23 -0.23
C GLN A 510 -13.61 -55.76 -0.92
N GLN A 511 -13.94 -54.47 -0.85
CA GLN A 511 -15.14 -53.89 -1.50
C GLN A 511 -15.06 -54.02 -3.04
N SER A 512 -13.84 -53.99 -3.59
CA SER A 512 -13.56 -54.14 -5.00
C SER A 512 -14.12 -55.43 -5.61
N LYS A 513 -14.17 -56.58 -4.91
CA LYS A 513 -14.53 -57.86 -5.58
C LYS A 513 -15.99 -57.94 -6.04
N ARG A 514 -16.96 -57.49 -5.24
CA ARG A 514 -18.39 -57.55 -5.58
C ARG A 514 -18.76 -56.46 -6.59
N THR A 515 -18.31 -55.23 -6.34
CA THR A 515 -18.50 -54.09 -7.26
C THR A 515 -17.85 -54.35 -8.61
N LYS A 516 -16.62 -54.90 -8.64
CA LYS A 516 -15.92 -55.28 -9.88
C LYS A 516 -16.70 -56.33 -10.67
N ARG A 517 -17.25 -57.37 -10.03
CA ARG A 517 -18.09 -58.38 -10.72
C ARG A 517 -19.32 -57.75 -11.37
N ILE A 518 -19.99 -56.82 -10.70
CA ILE A 518 -21.16 -56.12 -11.26
C ILE A 518 -20.75 -55.22 -12.43
N LEU A 519 -19.68 -54.44 -12.29
CA LEU A 519 -19.17 -53.59 -13.37
C LEU A 519 -18.68 -54.40 -14.57
N GLU A 520 -18.04 -55.54 -14.35
CA GLU A 520 -17.63 -56.49 -15.40
C GLU A 520 -18.84 -57.04 -16.15
N LYS A 521 -19.86 -57.52 -15.44
CA LYS A 521 -21.12 -58.00 -16.06
C LYS A 521 -21.82 -56.88 -16.83
N SER A 522 -21.95 -55.69 -16.24
CA SER A 522 -22.56 -54.52 -16.86
C SER A 522 -21.83 -54.10 -18.14
N ALA A 523 -20.49 -54.03 -18.11
CA ALA A 523 -19.69 -53.74 -19.30
C ALA A 523 -19.80 -54.84 -20.37
N GLN A 524 -19.87 -56.12 -19.98
CA GLN A 524 -20.08 -57.24 -20.91
C GLN A 524 -21.43 -57.15 -21.63
N LEU A 525 -22.51 -56.79 -20.93
CA LEU A 525 -23.84 -56.61 -21.53
C LEU A 525 -23.83 -55.50 -22.60
N LEU A 526 -23.04 -54.45 -22.38
CA LEU A 526 -22.85 -53.36 -23.35
C LEU A 526 -21.77 -53.65 -24.41
N LYS A 527 -21.13 -54.82 -24.36
CA LYS A 527 -19.97 -55.19 -25.19
C LYS A 527 -18.83 -54.14 -25.12
N GLY A 528 -18.68 -53.47 -23.99
CA GLY A 528 -17.63 -52.47 -23.75
C GLY A 528 -16.43 -53.04 -23.00
N VAL A 529 -15.28 -52.37 -23.12
CA VAL A 529 -14.06 -52.66 -22.35
C VAL A 529 -14.18 -52.00 -20.98
N LEU A 530 -14.11 -52.78 -19.90
CA LEU A 530 -14.09 -52.21 -18.55
C LEU A 530 -12.72 -51.60 -18.27
N ILE A 531 -12.72 -50.31 -17.94
CA ILE A 531 -11.53 -49.54 -17.55
C ILE A 531 -11.76 -48.97 -16.16
N LYS A 532 -10.83 -49.22 -15.23
CA LYS A 532 -10.79 -48.60 -13.91
C LYS A 532 -9.71 -47.52 -13.92
N VAL A 533 -10.03 -46.32 -13.43
CA VAL A 533 -9.06 -45.22 -13.29
C VAL A 533 -8.42 -45.28 -11.89
N PRO A 534 -7.16 -44.80 -11.72
CA PRO A 534 -6.53 -44.61 -10.43
C PRO A 534 -7.45 -43.93 -9.41
N SER A 535 -7.21 -44.24 -8.14
CA SER A 535 -8.10 -43.83 -7.05
C SER A 535 -8.17 -42.29 -6.96
N LEU A 536 -9.37 -41.75 -7.21
CA LEU A 536 -9.72 -40.33 -7.10
C LEU A 536 -11.00 -40.23 -6.27
N THR A 537 -11.05 -39.32 -5.30
CA THR A 537 -12.29 -38.97 -4.60
C THR A 537 -12.67 -37.51 -4.85
N VAL A 538 -13.97 -37.28 -4.95
CA VAL A 538 -14.60 -35.95 -4.98
C VAL A 538 -15.45 -35.70 -3.73
N HIS A 539 -15.49 -36.68 -2.82
CA HIS A 539 -16.23 -36.68 -1.58
C HIS A 539 -15.31 -36.92 -0.36
N PRO A 540 -14.28 -36.10 -0.13
CA PRO A 540 -13.49 -36.23 1.08
C PRO A 540 -14.35 -35.93 2.32
N LEU A 541 -14.28 -36.83 3.30
CA LEU A 541 -15.00 -36.77 4.58
C LEU A 541 -14.03 -36.99 5.74
N GLY A 542 -14.32 -36.45 6.91
CA GLY A 542 -13.48 -36.62 8.09
C GLY A 542 -12.26 -35.70 8.13
N GLY A 543 -11.39 -35.91 9.12
CA GLY A 543 -10.27 -35.02 9.46
C GLY A 543 -10.55 -34.11 10.66
N ALA A 544 -11.81 -33.74 10.90
CA ALA A 544 -12.24 -33.11 12.16
C ALA A 544 -13.53 -33.79 12.68
N ARG A 545 -13.54 -35.12 12.71
CA ARG A 545 -14.75 -35.93 12.92
C ARG A 545 -15.45 -35.65 14.25
N MET A 546 -16.78 -35.78 14.25
CA MET A 546 -17.56 -35.88 15.48
C MET A 546 -17.09 -37.07 16.32
N SER A 547 -17.04 -36.85 17.64
CA SER A 547 -16.71 -37.90 18.61
C SER A 547 -17.88 -38.85 18.81
N SER A 548 -17.57 -40.15 18.91
CA SER A 548 -18.55 -41.20 19.19
C SER A 548 -18.99 -41.24 20.66
N ASP A 549 -18.18 -40.72 21.58
CA ASP A 549 -18.40 -40.75 23.04
C ASP A 549 -18.54 -39.36 23.68
N GLY A 550 -18.46 -38.30 22.87
CA GLY A 550 -18.53 -36.92 23.35
C GLY A 550 -17.21 -36.39 23.93
N THR A 551 -16.09 -37.10 23.75
CA THR A 551 -14.76 -36.66 24.18
C THR A 551 -13.79 -36.48 23.02
N GLY A 552 -12.75 -35.69 23.25
CA GLY A 552 -11.65 -35.48 22.32
C GLY A 552 -10.76 -36.70 22.10
N GLN A 553 -10.96 -37.81 22.82
CA GLN A 553 -10.23 -39.06 22.62
C GLN A 553 -10.66 -39.76 21.31
N PHE A 554 -11.95 -39.70 20.95
CA PHE A 554 -12.51 -40.41 19.81
C PHE A 554 -13.07 -39.50 18.70
N GLY A 555 -12.93 -38.18 18.84
CA GLY A 555 -13.22 -37.22 17.77
C GLY A 555 -12.53 -35.88 17.99
N ALA A 556 -12.58 -35.03 16.97
CA ALA A 556 -12.05 -33.67 17.05
C ALA A 556 -13.11 -32.66 17.51
N VAL A 557 -14.39 -32.96 17.27
CA VAL A 557 -15.51 -32.08 17.60
C VAL A 557 -16.62 -32.84 18.32
N ASN A 558 -17.46 -32.13 19.08
CA ASN A 558 -18.65 -32.70 19.69
C ASN A 558 -19.79 -32.91 18.66
N HIS A 559 -20.96 -33.37 19.10
CA HIS A 559 -22.09 -33.71 18.22
C HIS A 559 -22.74 -32.52 17.48
N ILE A 560 -22.34 -31.27 17.77
CA ILE A 560 -22.75 -30.06 17.03
C ILE A 560 -21.57 -29.37 16.32
N GLY A 561 -20.39 -29.99 16.30
CA GLY A 561 -19.23 -29.47 15.59
C GLY A 561 -18.33 -28.55 16.40
N GLN A 562 -18.54 -28.35 17.71
CA GLN A 562 -17.63 -27.55 18.54
C GLN A 562 -16.30 -28.27 18.76
N LEU A 563 -15.19 -27.57 18.58
CA LEU A 563 -13.84 -28.10 18.66
C LEU A 563 -13.43 -28.45 20.09
N PHE A 564 -12.96 -29.67 20.33
CA PHE A 564 -12.40 -30.06 21.63
C PHE A 564 -11.03 -29.40 21.88
N THR A 565 -10.82 -28.97 23.12
CA THR A 565 -9.54 -28.36 23.56
C THR A 565 -8.45 -29.40 23.81
N GLY A 566 -8.80 -30.68 23.97
CA GLY A 566 -7.87 -31.75 24.31
C GLY A 566 -8.49 -33.14 24.21
N LEU A 567 -8.23 -34.01 25.18
CA LEU A 567 -8.75 -35.39 25.22
C LEU A 567 -10.13 -35.51 25.91
N GLY A 568 -10.47 -34.56 26.78
CA GLY A 568 -11.73 -34.57 27.54
C GLY A 568 -12.95 -34.08 26.74
N ASN A 569 -14.01 -33.67 27.43
CA ASN A 569 -15.24 -33.15 26.82
C ASN A 569 -15.27 -31.61 26.70
N GLU A 570 -14.21 -30.92 27.14
CA GLU A 570 -14.11 -29.46 27.05
C GLU A 570 -13.96 -28.99 25.60
N VAL A 571 -14.73 -27.97 25.24
CA VAL A 571 -14.76 -27.40 23.88
C VAL A 571 -14.49 -25.91 23.87
N TYR A 572 -13.98 -25.41 22.75
CA TYR A 572 -14.08 -23.98 22.43
C TYR A 572 -15.52 -23.69 22.01
N GLU A 573 -16.28 -23.00 22.86
CA GLU A 573 -17.69 -22.70 22.57
C GLU A 573 -17.88 -22.02 21.21
N GLY A 574 -16.98 -21.11 20.85
CA GLY A 574 -17.05 -20.30 19.64
C GLY A 574 -16.29 -20.83 18.43
N ILE A 575 -15.65 -22.02 18.47
CA ILE A 575 -15.05 -22.62 17.25
C ILE A 575 -15.87 -23.83 16.83
N VAL A 576 -16.56 -23.72 15.69
CA VAL A 576 -17.52 -24.72 15.22
C VAL A 576 -17.23 -25.16 13.79
N CYS A 577 -16.98 -26.44 13.56
CA CYS A 577 -16.81 -27.02 12.23
C CYS A 577 -18.16 -27.54 11.70
N LEU A 578 -18.55 -27.17 10.47
CA LEU A 578 -19.88 -27.48 9.91
C LEU A 578 -19.85 -28.10 8.49
N ASP A 579 -18.70 -28.58 8.04
CA ASP A 579 -18.53 -29.14 6.68
C ASP A 579 -18.24 -30.65 6.67
N GLY A 580 -17.79 -31.18 5.52
CA GLY A 580 -17.46 -32.61 5.39
C GLY A 580 -16.42 -33.13 6.39
N SER A 581 -15.63 -32.25 7.04
CA SER A 581 -14.62 -32.65 8.04
C SER A 581 -15.23 -33.30 9.27
N ILE A 582 -16.48 -32.95 9.65
CA ILE A 582 -17.11 -33.46 10.86
C ILE A 582 -17.79 -34.82 10.68
N VAL A 583 -17.94 -35.28 9.44
CA VAL A 583 -18.59 -36.56 9.14
C VAL A 583 -17.65 -37.70 9.58
N PRO A 584 -18.08 -38.61 10.48
CA PRO A 584 -17.16 -39.52 11.17
C PRO A 584 -16.76 -40.75 10.37
N THR A 585 -17.49 -41.07 9.30
CA THR A 585 -17.27 -42.26 8.47
C THR A 585 -17.85 -42.05 7.07
N SER A 586 -17.52 -42.94 6.14
CA SER A 586 -18.09 -42.96 4.79
C SER A 586 -19.62 -43.10 4.81
N LEU A 587 -20.30 -42.41 3.90
CA LEU A 587 -21.77 -42.41 3.82
C LEU A 587 -22.32 -43.42 2.81
N GLY A 588 -21.51 -43.87 1.84
CA GLY A 588 -21.97 -44.71 0.74
C GLY A 588 -22.87 -44.01 -0.28
N VAL A 589 -22.97 -42.66 -0.20
CA VAL A 589 -23.73 -41.79 -1.11
C VAL A 589 -23.12 -40.40 -1.18
N ASN A 590 -23.57 -39.59 -2.14
CA ASN A 590 -23.23 -38.18 -2.27
C ASN A 590 -23.48 -37.44 -0.94
N PRO A 591 -22.49 -36.76 -0.36
CA PRO A 591 -22.56 -36.30 1.03
C PRO A 591 -23.25 -34.93 1.22
N CYS A 592 -23.56 -34.19 0.16
CA CYS A 592 -23.99 -32.80 0.24
C CYS A 592 -25.26 -32.60 1.09
N ALA A 593 -26.24 -33.51 0.98
CA ALA A 593 -27.47 -33.45 1.75
C ALA A 593 -27.20 -33.62 3.25
N THR A 594 -26.39 -34.61 3.61
CA THR A 594 -26.02 -34.92 4.99
C THR A 594 -25.21 -33.79 5.61
N ILE A 595 -24.21 -33.25 4.89
CA ILE A 595 -23.40 -32.12 5.37
C ILE A 595 -24.29 -30.91 5.66
N THR A 596 -25.21 -30.59 4.76
CA THR A 596 -26.10 -29.44 4.94
C THR A 596 -27.08 -29.66 6.09
N ALA A 597 -27.65 -30.87 6.23
CA ALA A 597 -28.56 -31.21 7.32
C ALA A 597 -27.87 -31.17 8.69
N LEU A 598 -26.61 -31.61 8.78
CA LEU A 598 -25.81 -31.48 9.99
C LEU A 598 -25.53 -30.02 10.34
N ALA A 599 -25.22 -29.18 9.36
CA ALA A 599 -25.01 -27.75 9.56
C ALA A 599 -26.29 -27.06 10.06
N GLU A 600 -27.45 -27.33 9.44
CA GLU A 600 -28.75 -26.81 9.90
C GLU A 600 -29.06 -27.24 11.33
N ARG A 601 -28.82 -28.51 11.66
CA ARG A 601 -28.99 -29.04 13.02
C ARG A 601 -28.12 -28.30 14.03
N ALA A 602 -26.83 -28.16 13.74
CA ALA A 602 -25.89 -27.49 14.63
C ALA A 602 -26.26 -26.01 14.84
N CYS A 603 -26.52 -25.27 13.76
CA CYS A 603 -26.95 -23.87 13.85
C CYS A 603 -28.25 -23.71 14.65
N ALA A 604 -29.25 -24.57 14.42
CA ALA A 604 -30.51 -24.52 15.17
C ALA A 604 -30.32 -24.76 16.68
N ILE A 605 -29.45 -25.71 17.05
CA ILE A 605 -29.12 -25.98 18.46
C ILE A 605 -28.37 -24.79 19.07
N ILE A 606 -27.36 -24.24 18.38
CA ILE A 606 -26.56 -23.11 18.86
C ILE A 606 -27.44 -21.87 19.07
N ILE A 607 -28.29 -21.53 18.09
CA ILE A 607 -29.23 -20.40 18.18
C ILE A 607 -30.14 -20.56 19.40
N LYS A 608 -30.68 -21.77 19.61
CA LYS A 608 -31.52 -22.07 20.77
C LYS A 608 -30.75 -21.98 22.09
N GLN A 609 -29.52 -22.47 22.15
CA GLN A 609 -28.67 -22.41 23.35
C GLN A 609 -28.29 -20.98 23.72
N LYS A 610 -28.04 -20.13 22.73
CA LYS A 610 -27.69 -18.71 22.94
C LYS A 610 -28.92 -17.81 23.09
N GLY A 611 -30.13 -18.34 22.93
CA GLY A 611 -31.39 -17.60 23.08
C GLY A 611 -31.57 -16.50 22.04
N TRP A 612 -31.09 -16.72 20.80
CA TRP A 612 -31.23 -15.73 19.74
C TRP A 612 -32.55 -15.93 18.97
N ASP A 613 -33.23 -14.82 18.69
CA ASP A 613 -34.37 -14.82 17.78
C ASP A 613 -33.87 -14.91 16.32
N ILE A 614 -34.50 -15.77 15.53
CA ILE A 614 -34.20 -15.94 14.10
C ILE A 614 -35.43 -15.55 13.27
N ASP A 615 -35.22 -14.67 12.29
CA ASP A 615 -36.25 -14.32 11.32
C ASP A 615 -36.25 -15.36 10.18
N GLU A 616 -37.30 -16.21 10.14
CA GLU A 616 -37.49 -17.21 9.08
C GLU A 616 -38.38 -16.70 7.92
N THR A 617 -38.66 -15.39 7.83
CA THR A 617 -39.48 -14.81 6.76
C THR A 617 -38.87 -15.08 5.38
N PRO A 618 -39.64 -15.59 4.40
CA PRO A 618 -39.18 -15.77 3.03
C PRO A 618 -38.80 -14.44 2.37
N ASN A 619 -37.72 -14.41 1.59
CA ASN A 619 -37.22 -13.16 0.99
C ASN A 619 -38.09 -12.56 -0.14
N GLY A 620 -38.99 -13.34 -0.75
CA GLY A 620 -39.60 -12.97 -2.03
C GLY A 620 -38.58 -13.02 -3.18
N ALA A 621 -38.80 -12.28 -4.27
CA ALA A 621 -37.83 -12.18 -5.36
C ALA A 621 -36.71 -11.18 -5.00
N LEU A 622 -35.45 -11.62 -5.02
CA LEU A 622 -34.30 -10.80 -4.69
C LEU A 622 -33.84 -9.97 -5.91
N ASP A 623 -33.61 -8.67 -5.69
CA ASP A 623 -32.84 -7.84 -6.61
C ASP A 623 -31.35 -7.89 -6.25
N LEU A 624 -30.64 -8.86 -6.81
CA LEU A 624 -29.22 -9.05 -6.53
C LEU A 624 -28.32 -7.94 -7.13
N LEU A 625 -28.83 -7.13 -8.07
CA LEU A 625 -28.12 -5.96 -8.61
C LEU A 625 -28.31 -4.71 -7.73
N GLY A 626 -29.31 -4.73 -6.84
CA GLY A 626 -29.62 -3.68 -5.88
C GLY A 626 -28.85 -3.80 -4.57
N ALA A 627 -29.36 -3.11 -3.54
CA ALA A 627 -28.84 -3.21 -2.17
C ALA A 627 -29.53 -4.36 -1.41
N PRO A 628 -28.86 -4.99 -0.43
CA PRO A 628 -29.49 -6.01 0.40
C PRO A 628 -30.66 -5.41 1.19
N ALA A 629 -31.72 -6.19 1.43
CA ALA A 629 -32.94 -5.70 2.09
C ALA A 629 -32.73 -5.32 3.57
N LYS A 630 -31.78 -5.97 4.26
CA LYS A 630 -31.42 -5.70 5.66
C LYS A 630 -29.92 -5.37 5.75
N PRO A 631 -29.49 -4.18 5.29
CA PRO A 631 -28.11 -3.78 5.46
C PRO A 631 -27.83 -3.56 6.95
N ASN A 632 -26.63 -3.93 7.41
CA ASN A 632 -26.21 -3.70 8.79
C ASN A 632 -26.37 -2.21 9.19
N ALA A 633 -27.16 -1.94 10.25
CA ALA A 633 -27.71 -0.63 10.58
C ALA A 633 -26.73 0.38 11.24
N ASN A 634 -25.56 -0.05 11.71
CA ASN A 634 -24.57 0.83 12.37
C ASN A 634 -23.70 1.63 11.38
N ARG A 635 -24.32 2.32 10.42
CA ARG A 635 -23.58 2.93 9.30
C ARG A 635 -23.54 4.46 9.26
N SER A 636 -24.29 5.21 10.07
CA SER A 636 -24.45 6.67 9.87
C SER A 636 -23.13 7.43 9.64
N ASP A 637 -22.10 7.14 10.44
CA ASP A 637 -20.87 7.94 10.45
C ASP A 637 -19.86 7.50 9.36
N LEU A 638 -19.97 6.25 8.89
CA LEU A 638 -19.11 5.67 7.85
C LEU A 638 -19.76 5.67 6.46
N GLN A 639 -21.07 5.89 6.36
CA GLN A 639 -21.80 5.81 5.10
C GLN A 639 -21.58 7.05 4.24
N GLU A 640 -21.52 8.25 4.81
CA GLU A 640 -21.21 9.48 4.05
C GLU A 640 -19.80 9.44 3.46
N GLN A 641 -18.81 8.98 4.23
CA GLN A 641 -17.45 8.76 3.71
C GLN A 641 -17.43 7.67 2.63
N ASN A 642 -18.08 6.52 2.86
CA ASN A 642 -18.09 5.42 1.89
C ASN A 642 -18.92 5.75 0.62
N GLU A 643 -19.95 6.60 0.71
CA GLU A 643 -20.73 7.07 -0.44
C GLU A 643 -20.00 8.16 -1.22
N ALA A 644 -19.25 9.05 -0.56
CA ALA A 644 -18.32 9.96 -1.21
C ALA A 644 -17.21 9.17 -1.95
N ILE A 645 -16.64 8.15 -1.32
CA ILE A 645 -15.67 7.21 -1.91
C ILE A 645 -16.29 6.44 -3.10
N ARG A 646 -17.55 5.98 -2.99
CA ARG A 646 -18.24 5.29 -4.11
C ARG A 646 -18.54 6.22 -5.28
N ARG A 647 -18.85 7.50 -5.02
CA ARG A 647 -19.03 8.51 -6.07
C ARG A 647 -17.70 8.88 -6.75
N SER A 648 -16.57 8.87 -6.01
CA SER A 648 -15.23 9.13 -6.56
C SER A 648 -14.56 7.91 -7.23
N ARG A 649 -14.95 6.67 -6.88
CA ARG A 649 -14.45 5.39 -7.46
C ARG A 649 -14.57 5.26 -8.99
N ARG A 650 -15.23 6.19 -9.69
CA ARG A 650 -15.46 6.13 -11.14
C ARG A 650 -14.22 6.50 -11.99
N GLN A 651 -13.14 7.06 -11.42
CA GLN A 651 -11.99 7.57 -12.21
C GLN A 651 -10.58 7.36 -11.60
N GLY A 652 -10.40 6.37 -10.69
CA GLY A 652 -9.13 6.18 -9.94
C GLY A 652 -8.14 5.10 -10.44
N LEU A 653 -6.98 5.03 -9.76
CA LEU A 653 -5.89 4.07 -9.93
C LEU A 653 -5.63 3.31 -8.62
N LYS A 654 -5.45 1.99 -8.67
CA LYS A 654 -4.99 1.17 -7.54
C LYS A 654 -3.61 0.58 -7.81
N PHE A 655 -2.75 0.53 -6.79
CA PHE A 655 -1.47 -0.19 -6.82
C PHE A 655 -1.07 -0.68 -5.42
N SER A 656 -0.16 -1.66 -5.36
CA SER A 656 0.38 -2.24 -4.14
C SER A 656 1.85 -1.87 -3.95
N GLU A 657 2.23 -1.42 -2.76
CA GLU A 657 3.59 -1.03 -2.38
C GLU A 657 4.04 -1.82 -1.15
N THR A 658 5.27 -2.36 -1.18
CA THR A 658 5.89 -3.10 -0.07
C THR A 658 7.21 -2.43 0.27
N LEU A 659 7.30 -1.82 1.45
CA LEU A 659 8.50 -1.16 1.97
C LEU A 659 9.09 -1.98 3.13
N GLU A 660 10.41 -2.12 3.15
CA GLU A 660 11.13 -2.92 4.14
C GLU A 660 12.31 -2.14 4.72
N GLY A 661 12.57 -2.29 6.01
CA GLY A 661 13.69 -1.61 6.66
C GLY A 661 13.73 -1.90 8.15
N PHE A 662 14.17 -0.91 8.93
CA PHE A 662 14.36 -1.08 10.37
C PHE A 662 13.78 0.11 11.15
N ILE A 663 13.20 -0.17 12.31
CA ILE A 663 12.65 0.85 13.21
C ILE A 663 13.20 0.66 14.62
N HIS A 664 13.74 1.73 15.18
CA HIS A 664 14.21 1.79 16.56
C HIS A 664 13.08 2.28 17.47
N ILE A 665 12.93 1.64 18.62
CA ILE A 665 11.93 1.99 19.64
C ILE A 665 12.63 2.75 20.77
N GLY A 666 12.31 4.02 20.91
CA GLY A 666 13.00 4.98 21.76
C GLY A 666 12.69 6.42 21.34
N ALA A 667 12.51 7.31 22.31
CA ALA A 667 12.25 8.74 22.07
C ALA A 667 13.53 9.60 22.14
N ASP A 668 14.66 9.00 22.53
CA ASP A 668 15.97 9.61 22.71
C ASP A 668 16.67 9.90 21.37
N VAL A 669 16.34 9.16 20.32
CA VAL A 669 16.95 9.32 19.01
C VAL A 669 16.10 10.19 18.09
N THR A 670 16.60 11.38 17.75
CA THR A 670 15.89 12.31 16.87
C THR A 670 16.18 12.08 15.38
N SER A 671 17.39 11.62 15.02
CA SER A 671 17.80 11.35 13.64
C SER A 671 17.29 10.00 13.13
N PHE A 672 16.71 9.99 11.93
CA PHE A 672 16.23 8.76 11.28
C PHE A 672 17.36 7.82 10.88
N GLU A 673 18.52 8.34 10.45
CA GLU A 673 19.68 7.54 10.05
C GLU A 673 20.32 6.82 11.23
N LEU A 674 20.44 7.51 12.37
CA LEU A 674 20.92 6.89 13.61
C LEU A 674 19.94 5.82 14.09
N ALA A 675 18.64 6.10 14.02
CA ALA A 675 17.58 5.15 14.37
C ALA A 675 17.60 3.89 13.49
N ASP A 676 17.70 4.04 12.15
CA ASP A 676 17.83 2.91 11.21
C ASP A 676 19.07 2.07 11.50
N SER A 677 20.20 2.70 11.79
CA SER A 677 21.45 2.01 12.15
C SER A 677 21.28 1.22 13.45
N LEU A 678 20.80 1.83 14.53
CA LEU A 678 20.59 1.15 15.82
C LEU A 678 19.58 0.00 15.71
N ALA A 679 18.51 0.20 14.94
CA ALA A 679 17.50 -0.82 14.67
C ALA A 679 18.06 -2.00 13.86
N CYS A 680 18.92 -1.73 12.88
CA CYS A 680 19.62 -2.77 12.11
C CYS A 680 20.53 -3.61 13.02
N HIS A 681 21.31 -2.98 13.90
CA HIS A 681 22.18 -3.69 14.85
C HIS A 681 21.39 -4.52 15.89
N SER A 682 20.18 -4.09 16.24
CA SER A 682 19.27 -4.82 17.14
C SER A 682 18.31 -5.78 16.41
N ALA A 683 18.47 -5.94 15.08
CA ALA A 683 17.60 -6.76 14.23
C ALA A 683 16.09 -6.42 14.32
N SER A 684 15.77 -5.16 14.63
CA SER A 684 14.40 -4.65 14.69
C SER A 684 13.87 -4.34 13.28
N SER A 685 13.62 -5.40 12.52
CA SER A 685 13.10 -5.29 11.15
C SER A 685 11.65 -4.83 11.14
N ALA A 686 11.31 -4.06 10.12
CA ALA A 686 9.97 -3.56 9.88
C ALA A 686 9.59 -3.74 8.40
N ARG A 687 8.33 -4.08 8.15
CA ARG A 687 7.76 -4.19 6.80
C ARG A 687 6.40 -3.49 6.78
N LEU A 688 6.26 -2.50 5.92
CA LEU A 688 4.99 -1.86 5.59
C LEU A 688 4.53 -2.39 4.25
N SER A 689 3.28 -2.80 4.18
CA SER A 689 2.75 -3.35 2.95
C SER A 689 1.32 -2.94 2.73
N VAL A 690 1.11 -2.21 1.65
CA VAL A 690 -0.08 -1.40 1.47
C VAL A 690 -0.59 -1.45 0.05
N GLN A 691 -1.90 -1.32 -0.08
CA GLN A 691 -2.58 -1.00 -1.32
C GLN A 691 -3.07 0.44 -1.23
N VAL A 692 -2.65 1.24 -2.20
CA VAL A 692 -3.02 2.66 -2.33
C VAL A 692 -4.09 2.78 -3.42
N ASP A 693 -5.25 3.30 -3.05
CA ASP A 693 -6.34 3.64 -3.98
C ASP A 693 -6.35 5.15 -4.17
N VAL A 694 -6.00 5.61 -5.37
CA VAL A 694 -5.94 7.03 -5.75
C VAL A 694 -7.25 7.38 -6.46
N TYR A 695 -8.02 8.29 -5.86
CA TYR A 695 -9.35 8.67 -6.31
C TYR A 695 -9.34 9.69 -7.45
N ASP A 696 -8.39 10.63 -7.42
CA ASP A 696 -8.24 11.68 -8.42
C ASP A 696 -6.77 11.77 -8.87
N VAL A 697 -6.52 11.36 -10.12
CA VAL A 697 -5.19 11.41 -10.74
C VAL A 697 -4.85 12.82 -11.27
N GLU A 698 -5.85 13.69 -11.45
CA GLU A 698 -5.67 15.07 -11.91
C GLU A 698 -5.26 16.02 -10.78
N HIS A 699 -5.72 15.78 -9.54
CA HIS A 699 -5.43 16.61 -8.36
C HIS A 699 -4.73 15.83 -7.23
N LEU A 700 -3.55 15.28 -7.51
CA LEU A 700 -2.78 14.42 -6.59
C LEU A 700 -2.26 15.09 -5.29
N THR A 701 -2.38 16.42 -5.17
CA THR A 701 -1.86 17.21 -4.04
C THR A 701 -2.88 17.47 -2.91
N ARG A 702 -4.13 17.02 -3.05
CA ARG A 702 -5.19 17.08 -2.01
C ARG A 702 -5.43 15.68 -1.40
N GLU A 703 -6.26 15.57 -0.35
CA GLU A 703 -6.69 14.29 0.27
C GLU A 703 -7.43 13.40 -0.75
N CYS A 704 -6.65 12.72 -1.59
CA CYS A 704 -7.13 12.06 -2.81
C CYS A 704 -6.79 10.56 -2.84
N SER A 705 -6.33 9.98 -1.73
CA SER A 705 -6.01 8.55 -1.68
C SER A 705 -6.40 7.89 -0.36
N LYS A 706 -6.61 6.57 -0.40
CA LYS A 706 -6.81 5.74 0.78
C LYS A 706 -5.85 4.57 0.78
N VAL A 707 -5.36 4.26 1.96
CA VAL A 707 -4.38 3.21 2.20
C VAL A 707 -5.03 2.07 2.99
N THR A 708 -4.81 0.84 2.54
CA THR A 708 -5.15 -0.38 3.29
C THR A 708 -3.98 -1.34 3.25
N GLY A 709 -3.87 -2.27 4.20
CA GLY A 709 -2.74 -3.19 4.26
C GLY A 709 -2.34 -3.57 5.68
N THR A 710 -1.08 -3.93 5.86
CA THR A 710 -0.51 -4.32 7.16
C THR A 710 0.85 -3.69 7.40
N PHE A 711 1.20 -3.60 8.68
CA PHE A 711 2.52 -3.17 9.13
C PHE A 711 3.04 -4.18 10.14
N SER A 712 4.23 -4.72 9.91
CA SER A 712 4.85 -5.72 10.77
C SER A 712 6.14 -5.17 11.35
N CYS A 713 6.24 -5.12 12.68
CA CYS A 713 7.47 -4.77 13.40
C CYS A 713 7.47 -5.48 14.76
N GLY A 714 8.31 -6.52 14.89
CA GLY A 714 8.34 -7.39 16.07
C GLY A 714 8.69 -6.68 17.38
N ALA A 715 9.39 -5.54 17.30
CA ALA A 715 9.71 -4.71 18.46
C ALA A 715 8.50 -3.91 19.00
N ILE A 716 7.45 -3.74 18.19
CA ILE A 716 6.21 -3.05 18.59
C ILE A 716 5.12 -4.07 18.91
N SER A 717 4.88 -5.01 17.99
CA SER A 717 3.84 -6.03 18.10
C SER A 717 4.36 -7.36 17.55
N GLN A 718 4.08 -8.45 18.27
CA GLN A 718 4.45 -9.80 17.80
C GLN A 718 3.72 -10.19 16.52
N ASP A 719 2.49 -9.71 16.34
CA ASP A 719 1.67 -9.96 15.14
C ASP A 719 1.63 -8.72 14.22
N PRO A 720 1.39 -8.92 12.91
CA PRO A 720 1.15 -7.81 11.99
C PRO A 720 0.01 -6.91 12.47
N MET A 721 0.27 -5.60 12.52
CA MET A 721 -0.74 -4.58 12.74
C MET A 721 -1.50 -4.32 11.45
N ARG A 722 -2.79 -4.04 11.55
CA ARG A 722 -3.68 -3.79 10.43
C ARG A 722 -3.81 -2.29 10.16
N VAL A 723 -3.74 -1.88 8.90
CA VAL A 723 -4.11 -0.52 8.51
C VAL A 723 -5.63 -0.39 8.57
N ILE A 724 -6.13 0.45 9.49
CA ILE A 724 -7.56 0.74 9.64
C ILE A 724 -7.99 1.98 8.87
N ASP A 725 -7.05 2.91 8.67
CA ASP A 725 -7.26 4.17 7.97
C ASP A 725 -5.91 4.70 7.51
N GLY A 726 -5.88 5.50 6.45
CA GLY A 726 -4.64 6.14 6.04
C GLY A 726 -4.72 6.79 4.68
N GLU A 727 -3.84 7.75 4.46
CA GLU A 727 -3.77 8.58 3.26
C GLU A 727 -2.32 8.74 2.78
N VAL A 728 -2.18 8.99 1.48
CA VAL A 728 -0.94 9.43 0.85
C VAL A 728 -1.18 10.74 0.12
N ARG A 729 -0.42 11.78 0.47
CA ARG A 729 -0.42 13.07 -0.23
C ARG A 729 0.79 13.14 -1.15
N PHE A 730 0.55 13.25 -2.45
CA PHE A 730 1.61 13.19 -3.46
C PHE A 730 2.14 14.57 -3.81
N PHE A 731 3.47 14.72 -3.79
CA PHE A 731 4.15 15.95 -4.21
C PHE A 731 3.70 17.20 -3.45
N ALA A 732 3.39 17.02 -2.16
CA ALA A 732 3.09 18.11 -1.23
C ALA A 732 4.30 19.04 -1.10
N LYS A 733 4.02 20.30 -0.78
CA LYS A 733 5.01 21.35 -0.62
C LYS A 733 5.73 21.17 0.72
N ASP A 734 7.06 21.08 0.70
CA ASP A 734 7.87 21.04 1.93
C ASP A 734 8.23 22.47 2.38
N ASP A 735 7.55 22.97 3.41
CA ASP A 735 7.73 24.35 3.89
C ASP A 735 8.99 24.54 4.76
N GLU A 736 9.59 23.43 5.24
CA GLU A 736 10.79 23.42 6.06
C GLU A 736 12.09 23.65 5.26
N VAL A 737 12.03 23.50 3.94
CA VAL A 737 13.17 23.69 3.03
C VAL A 737 12.86 24.71 1.94
N ALA A 738 13.90 25.41 1.49
CA ALA A 738 13.79 26.49 0.50
C ALA A 738 13.12 26.05 -0.84
N ASP A 739 13.41 24.84 -1.34
CA ASP A 739 12.81 24.28 -2.56
C ASP A 739 12.79 22.74 -2.48
N GLY A 740 11.62 22.15 -2.31
CA GLY A 740 11.45 20.71 -2.18
C GLY A 740 9.99 20.26 -2.20
N LYS A 741 9.78 18.99 -2.52
CA LYS A 741 8.48 18.32 -2.44
C LYS A 741 8.59 17.06 -1.62
N MET A 742 7.45 16.62 -1.09
CA MET A 742 7.37 15.39 -0.33
C MET A 742 6.21 14.49 -0.74
N LEU A 743 6.37 13.19 -0.50
CA LEU A 743 5.30 12.20 -0.47
C LEU A 743 5.03 11.88 1.00
N GLU A 744 3.88 12.31 1.50
CA GLU A 744 3.51 12.13 2.91
C GLU A 744 2.56 10.94 3.05
N TYR A 745 2.85 10.07 4.00
CA TYR A 745 2.06 8.91 4.38
C TYR A 745 1.59 9.13 5.81
N GLN A 746 0.28 9.08 6.03
CA GLN A 746 -0.29 9.11 7.37
C GLN A 746 -1.21 7.90 7.53
N ILE A 747 -0.82 6.94 8.36
CA ILE A 747 -1.45 5.62 8.43
C ILE A 747 -1.79 5.28 9.88
N LYS A 748 -3.05 4.93 10.14
CA LYS A 748 -3.51 4.40 11.43
C LYS A 748 -3.40 2.88 11.44
N LEU A 749 -2.69 2.36 12.43
CA LEU A 749 -2.39 0.95 12.61
C LEU A 749 -3.10 0.41 13.85
N LEU A 750 -3.69 -0.77 13.75
CA LEU A 750 -4.36 -1.48 14.85
C LEU A 750 -3.63 -2.79 15.15
N SER A 751 -3.18 -2.98 16.39
CA SER A 751 -2.58 -4.23 16.84
C SER A 751 -3.62 -5.30 17.19
N THR A 752 -3.16 -6.54 17.36
CA THR A 752 -3.99 -7.66 17.86
C THR A 752 -4.40 -7.49 19.32
N SER A 753 -3.77 -6.57 20.07
CA SER A 753 -4.14 -6.13 21.42
C SER A 753 -5.10 -4.93 21.44
N GLU A 754 -5.68 -4.58 20.29
CA GLU A 754 -6.57 -3.43 20.10
C GLU A 754 -5.93 -2.04 20.36
N GLU A 755 -4.60 -1.96 20.43
CA GLU A 755 -3.88 -0.69 20.52
C GLU A 755 -3.77 -0.03 19.15
N VAL A 756 -3.92 1.30 19.12
CA VAL A 756 -3.84 2.09 17.88
C VAL A 756 -2.57 2.93 17.85
N PHE A 757 -1.85 2.85 16.74
CA PHE A 757 -0.64 3.62 16.46
C PHE A 757 -0.83 4.47 15.20
N ILE A 758 -0.08 5.57 15.12
CA ILE A 758 -0.03 6.43 13.94
C ILE A 758 1.37 6.30 13.34
N LEU A 759 1.45 5.85 12.10
CA LEU A 759 2.66 5.83 11.30
C LEU A 759 2.66 7.05 10.38
N GLU A 760 3.65 7.90 10.55
CA GLU A 760 3.93 9.04 9.68
C GLU A 760 5.18 8.74 8.87
N GLY A 761 5.08 8.83 7.56
CA GLY A 761 6.16 8.54 6.62
C GLY A 761 6.35 9.67 5.63
N VAL A 762 7.59 10.07 5.37
CA VAL A 762 7.89 11.12 4.40
C VAL A 762 8.96 10.63 3.42
N LYS A 763 8.74 10.83 2.11
CA LYS A 763 9.80 10.73 1.10
C LYS A 763 10.13 12.13 0.59
N TYR A 764 11.38 12.56 0.76
CA TYR A 764 11.84 13.88 0.34
C TYR A 764 12.33 13.88 -1.11
N ILE A 765 11.89 14.87 -1.89
CA ILE A 765 12.31 15.09 -3.28
C ILE A 765 12.78 16.54 -3.40
N GLY A 766 14.09 16.74 -3.39
CA GLY A 766 14.71 18.05 -3.51
C GLY A 766 15.77 18.14 -4.62
N PRO A 767 16.47 19.28 -4.72
CA PRO A 767 17.49 19.56 -5.73
C PRO A 767 18.73 18.65 -5.63
N GLU A 768 18.94 17.95 -4.52
CA GLU A 768 20.04 17.00 -4.32
C GLU A 768 20.07 15.88 -5.37
N ILE A 769 18.94 15.58 -6.01
CA ILE A 769 18.82 14.55 -7.04
C ILE A 769 19.31 14.99 -8.42
N ALA A 770 19.64 16.27 -8.61
CA ALA A 770 20.01 16.84 -9.91
C ALA A 770 21.08 16.00 -10.62
N PHE A 771 20.77 15.54 -11.84
CA PHE A 771 21.59 14.65 -12.67
C PHE A 771 22.15 13.40 -11.97
N SER A 772 21.55 12.96 -10.86
CA SER A 772 21.98 11.79 -10.09
C SER A 772 20.92 10.69 -10.14
N VAL A 773 21.19 9.62 -10.87
CA VAL A 773 20.28 8.47 -10.91
C VAL A 773 20.17 7.82 -9.53
N ASN A 774 21.29 7.59 -8.85
CA ASN A 774 21.30 6.94 -7.53
C ASN A 774 20.54 7.76 -6.47
N LYS A 775 20.73 9.09 -6.43
CA LYS A 775 19.99 9.92 -5.47
C LYS A 775 18.50 10.03 -5.82
N THR A 776 18.16 10.03 -7.11
CA THR A 776 16.74 9.99 -7.55
C THR A 776 16.06 8.70 -7.11
N TRP A 777 16.74 7.57 -7.27
CA TRP A 777 16.25 6.29 -6.76
C TRP A 777 16.04 6.35 -5.26
N ASN A 778 17.03 6.79 -4.49
CA ASN A 778 16.90 6.90 -3.04
C ASN A 778 15.73 7.83 -2.63
N ALA A 779 15.60 9.01 -3.24
CA ALA A 779 14.54 9.97 -2.95
C ALA A 779 13.12 9.44 -3.21
N THR A 780 12.96 8.59 -4.22
CA THR A 780 11.65 8.02 -4.59
C THR A 780 11.31 6.71 -3.87
N THR A 781 12.31 6.06 -3.26
CA THR A 781 12.16 4.73 -2.65
C THR A 781 12.42 4.69 -1.15
N THR A 782 12.92 5.77 -0.54
CA THR A 782 13.22 5.85 0.90
C THR A 782 12.11 6.58 1.64
N LEU A 783 11.49 5.91 2.60
CA LEU A 783 10.46 6.44 3.48
C LEU A 783 11.01 6.62 4.89
N PHE A 784 11.20 7.88 5.30
CA PHE A 784 11.57 8.24 6.67
C PHE A 784 10.33 8.13 7.54
N THR A 785 10.35 7.23 8.52
CA THR A 785 9.16 6.75 9.22
C THR A 785 9.23 7.04 10.71
N SER A 786 8.19 7.64 11.27
CA SER A 786 7.97 7.82 12.70
C SER A 786 6.69 7.09 13.12
N ILE A 787 6.73 6.44 14.27
CA ILE A 787 5.57 5.76 14.87
C ILE A 787 5.23 6.46 16.17
N GLN A 788 3.96 6.84 16.30
CA GLN A 788 3.42 7.53 17.45
C GLN A 788 2.28 6.74 18.10
N ARG A 789 2.08 6.94 19.40
CA ARG A 789 0.87 6.49 20.11
C ARG A 789 -0.25 7.53 19.92
N GLN A 790 -1.49 7.14 20.19
CA GLN A 790 -2.64 8.06 20.09
C GLN A 790 -2.55 9.34 20.94
N ASN A 791 -1.79 9.32 22.04
CA ASN A 791 -1.54 10.50 22.87
C ASN A 791 -0.51 11.48 22.28
N GLY A 792 -0.02 11.24 21.06
CA GLY A 792 0.99 12.05 20.38
C GLY A 792 2.43 11.76 20.78
N SER A 793 2.69 10.85 21.74
CA SER A 793 4.06 10.49 22.10
C SER A 793 4.72 9.66 21.01
N THR A 794 5.92 10.07 20.56
CA THR A 794 6.73 9.28 19.62
C THR A 794 7.20 8.00 20.29
N LEU A 795 6.88 6.85 19.68
CA LEU A 795 7.31 5.53 20.12
C LEU A 795 8.65 5.13 19.50
N GLY A 796 8.87 5.48 18.23
CA GLY A 796 10.06 5.08 17.51
C GLY A 796 10.19 5.70 16.13
N ARG A 797 11.39 5.61 15.56
CA ARG A 797 11.75 6.17 14.25
C ARG A 797 12.60 5.18 13.45
N GLY A 798 12.61 5.31 12.14
CA GLY A 798 13.44 4.47 11.26
C GLY A 798 13.26 4.77 9.79
N ILE A 799 13.81 3.91 8.95
CA ILE A 799 13.80 4.09 7.49
C ILE A 799 13.29 2.81 6.83
N LEU A 800 12.25 2.94 6.02
CA LEU A 800 11.73 1.85 5.17
C LEU A 800 12.10 2.12 3.71
N ARG A 801 12.45 1.08 2.95
CA ARG A 801 12.95 1.19 1.59
C ARG A 801 12.18 0.28 0.63
N LEU A 802 11.90 0.80 -0.55
CA LEU A 802 11.30 0.05 -1.65
C LEU A 802 12.40 -0.59 -2.50
N TYR A 803 12.58 -1.90 -2.37
CA TYR A 803 13.62 -2.63 -3.12
C TYR A 803 13.21 -2.87 -4.60
N PRO A 804 14.16 -3.06 -5.53
CA PRO A 804 13.86 -3.19 -6.97
C PRO A 804 12.83 -4.27 -7.35
N LYS A 805 12.84 -5.42 -6.64
CA LYS A 805 11.84 -6.48 -6.86
C LYS A 805 10.43 -6.07 -6.44
N ALA A 806 10.31 -5.35 -5.33
CA ALA A 806 9.03 -4.82 -4.83
C ALA A 806 8.52 -3.69 -5.74
N PHE A 807 9.41 -2.80 -6.20
CA PHE A 807 9.07 -1.78 -7.18
C PHE A 807 8.52 -2.35 -8.50
N LEU A 808 9.12 -3.44 -9.01
CA LEU A 808 8.57 -4.12 -10.21
C LEU A 808 7.18 -4.70 -9.95
N ARG A 809 6.93 -5.24 -8.74
CA ARG A 809 5.60 -5.73 -8.35
C ARG A 809 4.60 -4.59 -8.27
N GLU A 810 4.99 -3.45 -7.72
CA GLU A 810 4.17 -2.23 -7.68
C GLU A 810 3.72 -1.81 -9.08
N LEU A 811 4.66 -1.67 -10.01
CA LEU A 811 4.33 -1.33 -11.41
C LEU A 811 3.40 -2.36 -12.07
N LEU A 812 3.59 -3.65 -11.80
CA LEU A 812 2.75 -4.72 -12.35
C LEU A 812 1.36 -4.78 -11.69
N SER A 813 1.24 -4.30 -10.46
CA SER A 813 0.00 -4.24 -9.67
C SER A 813 -0.92 -3.08 -10.06
N MET A 814 -0.40 -2.06 -10.77
CA MET A 814 -1.17 -0.90 -11.20
C MET A 814 -2.37 -1.31 -12.07
N ARG A 815 -3.58 -0.96 -11.63
CA ARG A 815 -4.85 -1.25 -12.30
C ARG A 815 -5.79 -0.05 -12.17
N SER A 816 -6.47 0.30 -13.25
CA SER A 816 -7.57 1.27 -13.19
C SER A 816 -8.86 0.58 -12.73
N ASN A 817 -9.66 1.32 -11.95
CA ASN A 817 -11.01 0.89 -11.55
C ASN A 817 -12.05 1.00 -12.69
N GLN A 818 -11.66 1.44 -13.91
CA GLN A 818 -12.58 1.60 -15.04
C GLN A 818 -12.95 0.29 -15.73
N ILE A 819 -14.26 0.12 -15.93
CA ILE A 819 -14.85 -0.91 -16.80
C ILE A 819 -14.98 -0.27 -18.19
N GLY A 820 -14.16 -0.70 -19.15
CA GLY A 820 -14.11 -0.11 -20.49
C GLY A 820 -13.06 -0.78 -21.39
N SER A 821 -12.86 -0.22 -22.57
CA SER A 821 -11.84 -0.65 -23.54
C SER A 821 -10.42 -0.58 -22.95
N TRP A 822 -9.47 -1.29 -23.56
CA TRP A 822 -8.08 -1.31 -23.09
C TRP A 822 -7.45 0.10 -23.02
N ARG A 823 -7.89 1.03 -23.88
CA ARG A 823 -7.45 2.44 -23.88
C ARG A 823 -7.96 3.19 -22.66
N GLU A 824 -9.21 2.97 -22.28
CA GLU A 824 -9.84 3.61 -21.11
C GLU A 824 -9.22 3.10 -19.80
N ARG A 825 -8.89 1.80 -19.72
CA ARG A 825 -8.18 1.22 -18.57
C ARG A 825 -6.73 1.69 -18.42
N GLY A 826 -6.06 2.02 -19.52
CA GLY A 826 -4.66 2.46 -19.51
C GLY A 826 -4.47 3.94 -19.22
N ARG A 827 -5.46 4.79 -19.54
CA ARG A 827 -5.33 6.25 -19.45
C ARG A 827 -4.98 6.75 -18.03
N PRO A 828 -5.66 6.33 -16.94
CA PRO A 828 -5.33 6.79 -15.59
C PRO A 828 -3.94 6.36 -15.12
N VAL A 829 -3.49 5.15 -15.51
CA VAL A 829 -2.14 4.65 -15.20
C VAL A 829 -1.08 5.55 -15.87
N VAL A 830 -1.27 5.87 -17.16
CA VAL A 830 -0.34 6.73 -17.91
C VAL A 830 -0.34 8.15 -17.36
N GLN A 831 -1.51 8.72 -17.02
CA GLN A 831 -1.62 10.05 -16.42
C GLN A 831 -0.87 10.12 -15.07
N PHE A 832 -1.06 9.11 -14.21
CA PHE A 832 -0.37 9.04 -12.92
C PHE A 832 1.15 8.95 -13.11
N LEU A 833 1.62 8.03 -13.96
CA LEU A 833 3.05 7.87 -14.25
C LEU A 833 3.65 9.12 -14.88
N HIS A 834 2.92 9.80 -15.76
CA HIS A 834 3.35 11.06 -16.38
C HIS A 834 3.44 12.18 -15.34
N HIS A 835 2.46 12.30 -14.44
CA HIS A 835 2.48 13.28 -13.36
C HIS A 835 3.65 13.02 -12.40
N PHE A 836 3.84 11.76 -12.00
CA PHE A 836 4.93 11.35 -11.12
C PHE A 836 6.29 11.63 -11.78
N ALA A 837 6.50 11.16 -13.00
CA ALA A 837 7.73 11.39 -13.76
C ALA A 837 7.97 12.89 -14.00
N GLY A 838 6.94 13.68 -14.34
CA GLY A 838 7.07 15.12 -14.56
C GLY A 838 7.57 15.87 -13.33
N ASN A 839 7.03 15.54 -12.14
CA ASN A 839 7.45 16.16 -10.89
C ASN A 839 8.87 15.73 -10.47
N THR A 840 9.23 14.45 -10.63
CA THR A 840 10.60 13.98 -10.31
C THR A 840 11.63 14.48 -11.32
N LEU A 841 11.32 14.45 -12.63
CA LEU A 841 12.22 14.92 -13.69
C LEU A 841 12.49 16.43 -13.59
N ALA A 842 11.53 17.22 -13.09
CA ALA A 842 11.76 18.63 -12.83
C ALA A 842 12.96 18.83 -11.88
N TYR A 843 13.05 18.07 -10.78
CA TYR A 843 14.18 18.14 -9.84
C TYR A 843 15.45 17.43 -10.37
N PHE A 844 15.33 16.36 -11.16
CA PHE A 844 16.48 15.74 -11.82
C PHE A 844 17.17 16.70 -12.80
N PHE A 845 16.38 17.49 -13.53
CA PHE A 845 16.82 18.54 -14.44
C PHE A 845 16.70 19.93 -13.77
N ALA A 846 17.00 20.04 -12.48
CA ALA A 846 16.78 21.26 -11.69
C ALA A 846 17.20 22.58 -12.38
N PRO A 847 18.38 22.69 -13.04
CA PRO A 847 18.77 23.95 -13.72
C PRO A 847 17.90 24.35 -14.92
N PHE A 848 17.12 23.41 -15.46
CA PHE A 848 16.22 23.65 -16.59
C PHE A 848 14.78 23.97 -16.17
N ARG A 849 14.47 23.95 -14.87
CA ARG A 849 13.17 24.36 -14.34
C ARG A 849 12.90 25.84 -14.67
N THR A 850 11.63 26.17 -14.82
CA THR A 850 11.19 27.56 -14.99
C THR A 850 11.62 28.39 -13.79
N LEU A 851 12.30 29.50 -14.06
CA LEU A 851 12.73 30.46 -13.03
C LEU A 851 11.51 31.05 -12.33
N GLU A 852 11.63 31.16 -11.02
CA GLU A 852 10.65 31.80 -10.15
C GLU A 852 10.98 33.28 -9.99
N TYR A 853 9.99 34.10 -10.32
CA TYR A 853 10.01 35.54 -10.12
C TYR A 853 9.02 35.89 -9.01
N PRO A 854 9.35 36.84 -8.12
CA PRO A 854 8.46 37.25 -7.05
C PRO A 854 7.13 37.77 -7.62
N LEU A 855 6.01 37.28 -7.08
CA LEU A 855 4.65 37.65 -7.51
C LEU A 855 4.37 39.14 -7.22
N ARG A 856 3.51 39.76 -8.03
CA ARG A 856 3.14 41.20 -7.92
C ARG A 856 2.14 41.52 -6.79
N THR A 857 1.52 40.52 -6.16
CA THR A 857 0.34 40.69 -5.30
C THR A 857 0.60 40.43 -3.81
N SER A 858 -0.07 41.21 -2.96
CA SER A 858 0.09 41.23 -1.50
C SER A 858 -0.57 40.07 -0.74
N GLU A 859 -1.25 39.14 -1.43
CA GLU A 859 -2.10 38.11 -0.80
C GLU A 859 -1.35 36.85 -0.37
N CYS A 860 -0.23 36.49 -1.01
CA CYS A 860 0.65 35.42 -0.50
C CYS A 860 1.50 35.88 0.71
N GLU A 861 1.52 37.18 1.02
CA GLU A 861 2.50 37.80 1.92
C GLU A 861 2.29 37.49 3.41
N ARG A 862 1.19 36.82 3.80
CA ARG A 862 0.89 36.43 5.19
C ARG A 862 1.14 34.95 5.50
N SER A 863 1.31 34.11 4.49
CA SER A 863 1.53 32.67 4.68
C SER A 863 2.96 32.42 5.17
N GLY A 864 3.12 32.05 6.44
CA GLY A 864 4.43 31.69 7.03
C GLY A 864 5.22 32.85 7.66
N CYS A 865 4.63 34.05 7.74
CA CYS A 865 5.20 35.18 8.48
C CYS A 865 4.62 35.24 9.90
N PHE A 866 5.47 35.47 10.89
CA PHE A 866 5.11 35.74 12.28
C PHE A 866 4.86 37.24 12.48
N GLU A 867 3.96 37.59 13.40
CA GLU A 867 3.73 38.98 13.81
C GLU A 867 4.93 39.47 14.64
N LYS A 868 5.50 40.61 14.25
CA LYS A 868 6.72 41.18 14.88
C LYS A 868 6.49 42.65 15.30
N PRO A 869 7.16 43.12 16.37
CA PRO A 869 7.06 44.51 16.81
C PRO A 869 7.59 45.50 15.76
N ALA A 870 6.83 46.58 15.53
CA ALA A 870 7.22 47.63 14.60
C ALA A 870 8.27 48.58 15.22
N PRO A 871 9.34 48.96 14.47
CA PRO A 871 10.33 49.91 14.96
C PRO A 871 9.84 51.35 14.96
N ARG A 872 10.50 52.18 15.78
CA ARG A 872 10.49 53.64 15.65
C ARG A 872 11.59 54.07 14.68
N ASN A 873 11.26 54.93 13.72
CA ASN A 873 12.19 55.36 12.66
C ASN A 873 12.63 56.82 12.88
N LYS A 874 13.92 57.09 12.70
CA LYS A 874 14.49 58.45 12.71
C LYS A 874 15.48 58.61 11.55
N THR A 875 15.38 59.71 10.80
CA THR A 875 16.38 60.06 9.78
C THR A 875 17.52 60.85 10.41
N LEU A 876 18.76 60.43 10.13
CA LEU A 876 20.00 61.09 10.51
C LEU A 876 20.72 61.60 9.25
N THR A 877 21.60 62.58 9.45
CA THR A 877 22.45 63.15 8.41
C THR A 877 23.91 62.97 8.83
N ALA A 878 24.72 62.35 7.98
CA ALA A 878 26.16 62.21 8.18
C ALA A 878 26.90 63.54 7.92
N ASP A 879 28.16 63.61 8.35
CA ASP A 879 28.99 64.83 8.26
C ASP A 879 29.16 65.36 6.82
N ASP A 880 29.05 64.48 5.82
CA ASP A 880 29.14 64.80 4.40
C ASP A 880 27.78 65.04 3.72
N GLY A 881 26.70 65.13 4.50
CA GLY A 881 25.35 65.46 4.03
C GLY A 881 24.50 64.27 3.57
N ALA A 882 25.04 63.04 3.57
CA ALA A 882 24.27 61.84 3.24
C ALA A 882 23.18 61.58 4.31
N ARG A 883 21.96 61.24 3.89
CA ARG A 883 20.84 60.98 4.80
C ARG A 883 20.53 59.49 4.88
N PHE A 884 20.42 58.98 6.10
CA PHE A 884 20.13 57.57 6.35
C PHE A 884 19.15 57.40 7.51
N THR A 885 18.53 56.23 7.64
CA THR A 885 17.50 55.99 8.67
C THR A 885 18.05 55.08 9.75
N ILE A 886 17.83 55.42 11.01
CA ILE A 886 18.03 54.53 12.16
C ILE A 886 16.67 54.06 12.69
N LYS A 887 16.57 52.76 12.96
CA LYS A 887 15.39 52.11 13.50
C LYS A 887 15.63 51.66 14.93
N THR A 888 14.63 51.79 15.80
CA THR A 888 14.74 51.48 17.24
C THR A 888 13.64 50.54 17.70
N TRP A 889 14.01 49.50 18.44
CA TRP A 889 13.11 48.59 19.15
C TRP A 889 13.35 48.68 20.65
N ASP A 890 12.28 48.88 21.41
CA ASP A 890 12.34 49.05 22.85
C ASP A 890 12.58 47.73 23.59
N SER A 891 13.28 47.85 24.74
CA SER A 891 13.53 46.73 25.64
C SER A 891 12.24 46.22 26.28
N ALA A 892 12.18 44.91 26.55
CA ALA A 892 11.10 44.32 27.35
C ALA A 892 11.26 44.56 28.87
N SER A 893 12.40 45.10 29.32
CA SER A 893 12.68 45.40 30.73
C SER A 893 12.99 46.89 30.98
N ASP A 894 12.57 47.40 32.13
CA ASP A 894 12.90 48.71 32.68
C ASP A 894 13.51 48.54 34.09
N PRO A 895 14.77 48.95 34.36
CA PRO A 895 15.68 49.70 33.49
C PRO A 895 16.23 48.88 32.32
N CYS A 896 16.51 49.58 31.21
CA CYS A 896 17.15 49.01 30.03
C CYS A 896 18.62 48.68 30.35
N LYS A 897 19.08 47.50 29.94
CA LYS A 897 20.49 47.12 29.98
C LYS A 897 21.30 47.84 28.91
N THR A 898 22.57 47.46 28.73
CA THR A 898 23.47 48.05 27.73
C THR A 898 22.79 48.14 26.35
N PRO A 899 22.71 49.33 25.73
CA PRO A 899 22.10 49.51 24.41
C PRO A 899 22.95 48.83 23.33
N ILE A 900 22.28 48.16 22.39
CA ILE A 900 22.95 47.41 21.31
C ILE A 900 22.68 48.11 19.98
N ILE A 901 23.74 48.49 19.26
CA ILE A 901 23.65 48.93 17.86
C ILE A 901 23.99 47.75 16.95
N LEU A 902 23.07 47.39 16.05
CA LEU A 902 23.25 46.34 15.05
C LEU A 902 23.45 46.98 13.67
N ILE A 903 24.65 46.87 13.11
CA ILE A 903 25.04 47.53 11.86
C ILE A 903 24.98 46.50 10.72
N PRO A 904 24.01 46.61 9.78
CA PRO A 904 23.80 45.65 8.71
C PRO A 904 24.84 45.77 7.58
N GLY A 905 24.85 44.76 6.70
CA GLY A 905 25.76 44.67 5.56
C GLY A 905 25.29 45.43 4.32
N ALA A 906 25.93 45.14 3.18
CA ALA A 906 25.60 45.75 1.89
C ALA A 906 24.26 45.28 1.35
N SER A 907 23.52 46.15 0.66
CA SER A 907 22.28 45.83 -0.06
C SER A 907 21.12 45.29 0.80
N VAL A 908 21.25 45.33 2.14
CA VAL A 908 20.26 44.86 3.12
C VAL A 908 19.88 45.97 4.10
N ASP A 909 18.76 45.80 4.81
CA ASP A 909 18.29 46.69 5.87
C ASP A 909 18.18 45.94 7.22
N ASP A 910 17.34 46.44 8.12
CA ASP A 910 17.10 45.84 9.43
C ASP A 910 16.51 44.43 9.39
N THR A 911 15.83 44.07 8.30
CA THR A 911 15.17 42.75 8.20
C THR A 911 16.14 41.57 8.23
N MET A 912 17.45 41.83 8.04
CA MET A 912 18.50 40.86 8.33
C MET A 912 18.53 40.42 9.80
N PHE A 913 18.15 41.31 10.72
CA PHE A 913 18.04 41.04 12.16
C PHE A 913 16.59 40.93 12.65
N SER A 914 15.62 41.54 11.95
CA SER A 914 14.20 41.60 12.31
C SER A 914 13.29 40.71 11.43
N LEU A 915 13.85 39.64 10.83
CA LEU A 915 13.17 38.80 9.85
C LEU A 915 11.82 38.24 10.37
N PRO A 916 10.69 38.44 9.65
CA PRO A 916 9.38 37.97 10.10
C PRO A 916 9.10 36.49 9.77
N THR A 917 9.95 35.81 8.99
CA THR A 917 9.70 34.43 8.53
C THR A 917 10.31 33.36 9.44
N ILE A 918 10.88 33.75 10.58
CA ILE A 918 11.39 32.85 11.63
C ILE A 918 10.72 33.15 12.98
N PRO A 919 10.51 32.12 13.83
CA PRO A 919 9.81 32.30 15.11
C PRO A 919 10.46 33.34 16.03
N THR A 920 11.79 33.31 16.13
CA THR A 920 12.58 34.22 16.97
C THR A 920 13.74 34.77 16.14
N ASN A 921 13.75 36.09 15.88
CA ASN A 921 14.86 36.76 15.21
C ASN A 921 15.80 37.44 16.22
N THR A 922 16.92 38.01 15.75
CA THR A 922 17.93 38.65 16.62
C THR A 922 17.35 39.78 17.46
N ILE A 923 16.46 40.59 16.89
CA ILE A 923 15.82 41.72 17.60
C ILE A 923 14.90 41.19 18.70
N ASP A 924 14.04 40.21 18.41
CA ASP A 924 13.15 39.59 19.40
C ASP A 924 13.97 38.97 20.55
N TYR A 925 15.08 38.30 20.21
CA TYR A 925 15.95 37.64 21.18
C TYR A 925 16.64 38.65 22.11
N LEU A 926 17.22 39.74 21.58
CA LEU A 926 17.94 40.72 22.40
C LEU A 926 16.99 41.60 23.23
N THR A 927 15.87 42.03 22.65
CA THR A 927 14.87 42.85 23.36
C THR A 927 14.18 42.10 24.49
N SER A 928 13.87 40.82 24.30
CA SER A 928 13.34 39.95 25.37
C SER A 928 14.34 39.71 26.52
N HIS A 929 15.65 39.90 26.28
CA HIS A 929 16.71 39.81 27.30
C HIS A 929 17.07 41.15 27.95
N GLY A 930 16.32 42.20 27.65
CA GLY A 930 16.39 43.49 28.33
C GLY A 930 17.24 44.56 27.65
N HIS A 931 17.63 44.36 26.39
CA HIS A 931 18.43 45.32 25.63
C HIS A 931 17.58 46.12 24.64
N ARG A 932 17.78 47.43 24.56
CA ARG A 932 17.23 48.24 23.47
C ARG A 932 18.11 48.08 22.22
N CYS A 933 17.48 47.88 21.06
CA CYS A 933 18.19 47.63 19.80
C CYS A 933 18.04 48.80 18.82
N TYR A 934 19.17 49.21 18.24
CA TYR A 934 19.26 50.27 17.24
C TYR A 934 19.85 49.73 15.93
N VAL A 935 19.22 49.98 14.80
CA VAL A 935 19.68 49.47 13.49
C VAL A 935 19.77 50.61 12.48
N PRO A 936 20.98 51.13 12.17
CA PRO A 936 21.16 52.12 11.11
C PRO A 936 21.17 51.45 9.72
N ILE A 937 20.34 51.95 8.81
CA ILE A 937 20.34 51.54 7.40
C ILE A 937 21.34 52.45 6.67
N LEU A 938 22.61 52.03 6.63
CA LEU A 938 23.71 52.83 6.07
C LEU A 938 23.50 53.15 4.58
N ARG A 939 24.24 54.13 4.05
CA ARG A 939 24.13 54.62 2.67
C ARG A 939 24.31 53.56 1.57
N PHE A 940 24.84 52.37 1.88
CA PHE A 940 24.99 51.24 0.96
C PHE A 940 23.96 50.11 1.17
N GLY A 941 23.01 50.28 2.10
CA GLY A 941 21.97 49.32 2.42
C GLY A 941 20.79 49.41 1.44
N ILE A 942 19.61 49.76 1.94
CA ILE A 942 18.40 49.97 1.12
C ILE A 942 17.98 51.44 1.18
N GLY A 943 17.87 52.09 0.02
CA GLY A 943 17.41 53.48 -0.09
C GLY A 943 17.87 54.13 -1.39
N ASP A 944 17.49 55.39 -1.60
CA ASP A 944 17.93 56.15 -2.77
C ASP A 944 19.43 56.52 -2.70
N GLU A 945 19.97 56.74 -1.50
CA GLU A 945 21.40 57.00 -1.31
C GLU A 945 22.31 55.87 -1.79
N ALA A 946 21.83 54.61 -1.75
CA ALA A 946 22.60 53.46 -2.24
C ALA A 946 22.98 53.57 -3.73
N LYS A 947 22.23 54.35 -4.51
CA LYS A 947 22.46 54.52 -5.95
C LYS A 947 23.50 55.61 -6.26
N ASN A 948 23.93 56.40 -5.28
CA ASN A 948 24.77 57.59 -5.48
C ASN A 948 26.28 57.29 -5.57
N GLY A 949 26.68 56.02 -5.53
CA GLY A 949 28.05 55.62 -5.88
C GLY A 949 29.11 55.76 -4.78
N TRP A 950 28.69 55.72 -3.53
CA TRP A 950 29.53 55.72 -2.33
C TRP A 950 30.46 54.50 -2.22
N THR A 951 31.52 54.64 -1.43
CA THR A 951 32.45 53.57 -1.05
C THR A 951 32.17 53.04 0.38
N ALA A 952 32.89 51.98 0.76
CA ALA A 952 32.89 51.50 2.16
C ALA A 952 33.44 52.56 3.12
N PHE A 953 34.43 53.33 2.68
CA PHE A 953 35.08 54.35 3.49
C PHE A 953 34.13 55.52 3.77
N ASP A 954 33.32 55.95 2.79
CA ASP A 954 32.34 57.02 2.99
C ASP A 954 31.30 56.67 4.07
N ALA A 955 30.87 55.41 4.11
CA ALA A 955 29.89 54.92 5.07
C ALA A 955 30.39 54.90 6.53
N ARG A 956 31.70 55.05 6.78
CA ARG A 956 32.23 55.21 8.14
C ARG A 956 31.62 56.42 8.85
N LEU A 957 31.24 57.46 8.10
CA LEU A 957 30.59 58.67 8.61
C LEU A 957 29.15 58.39 9.06
N ASP A 958 28.46 57.45 8.42
CA ASP A 958 27.14 56.99 8.88
C ASP A 958 27.26 56.22 10.20
N VAL A 959 28.28 55.37 10.33
CA VAL A 959 28.57 54.64 11.56
C VAL A 959 28.84 55.61 12.72
N LYS A 960 29.67 56.62 12.49
CA LYS A 960 29.95 57.70 13.45
C LYS A 960 28.67 58.43 13.87
N ALA A 961 27.87 58.90 12.92
CA ALA A 961 26.63 59.62 13.19
C ALA A 961 25.61 58.74 13.95
N ALA A 962 25.51 57.46 13.61
CA ALA A 962 24.62 56.52 14.29
C ALA A 962 25.05 56.25 15.74
N MET A 963 26.33 55.97 15.99
CA MET A 963 26.83 55.73 17.34
C MET A 963 26.71 56.98 18.23
N LYS A 964 27.02 58.16 17.68
CA LYS A 964 26.85 59.44 18.38
C LYS A 964 25.38 59.66 18.79
N TYR A 965 24.45 59.44 17.87
CA TYR A 965 23.01 59.54 18.15
C TYR A 965 22.57 58.56 19.25
N VAL A 966 22.98 57.29 19.19
CA VAL A 966 22.60 56.29 20.21
C VAL A 966 23.13 56.69 21.58
N ARG A 967 24.38 57.15 21.68
CA ARG A 967 24.95 57.64 22.96
C ARG A 967 24.17 58.83 23.51
N GLU A 968 23.80 59.78 22.66
CA GLU A 968 22.99 60.93 23.08
C GLU A 968 21.60 60.51 23.60
N GLN A 969 20.98 59.49 22.99
CA GLN A 969 19.68 58.95 23.45
C GLN A 969 19.79 58.15 24.75
N GLU A 970 20.93 57.51 25.01
CA GLU A 970 21.17 56.62 26.16
C GLU A 970 22.01 57.29 27.27
N GLY A 971 21.97 58.63 27.37
CA GLY A 971 22.62 59.36 28.47
C GLY A 971 24.15 59.27 28.50
N GLY A 972 24.79 58.96 27.37
CA GLY A 972 26.24 58.84 27.23
C GLY A 972 26.82 57.46 27.54
N GLN A 973 25.99 56.48 27.90
CA GLN A 973 26.39 55.10 28.20
C GLN A 973 27.21 54.47 27.06
N LYS A 974 28.17 53.60 27.42
CA LYS A 974 28.89 52.77 26.44
C LYS A 974 27.90 51.81 25.77
N LEU A 975 28.04 51.65 24.46
CA LEU A 975 27.15 50.80 23.66
C LEU A 975 27.84 49.50 23.23
N TYR A 976 27.06 48.45 23.02
CA TYR A 976 27.57 47.21 22.43
C TYR A 976 27.34 47.24 20.91
N VAL A 977 28.37 46.91 20.13
CA VAL A 977 28.31 46.97 18.66
C VAL A 977 28.22 45.57 18.07
N LEU A 978 27.15 45.28 17.33
CA LEU A 978 27.04 44.08 16.52
C LEU A 978 27.09 44.49 15.05
N CYS A 979 28.19 44.23 14.36
CA CYS A 979 28.35 44.65 12.96
C CYS A 979 28.54 43.43 12.04
N HIS A 980 27.99 43.50 10.83
CA HIS A 980 28.00 42.37 9.89
C HIS A 980 28.50 42.77 8.52
N CYS A 981 29.36 41.92 7.93
CA CYS A 981 29.84 42.05 6.56
C CYS A 981 30.39 43.46 6.29
N LEU A 982 29.79 44.19 5.35
CA LEU A 982 30.21 45.55 5.03
C LEU A 982 29.98 46.56 6.18
N GLY A 983 28.96 46.36 7.00
CA GLY A 983 28.79 47.12 8.23
C GLY A 983 29.98 46.94 9.17
N SER A 984 30.56 45.73 9.21
CA SER A 984 31.77 45.43 9.97
C SER A 984 33.00 46.12 9.38
N ILE A 985 33.15 46.12 8.05
CA ILE A 985 34.22 46.84 7.34
C ILE A 985 34.12 48.37 7.53
N ALA A 986 32.92 48.95 7.41
CA ALA A 986 32.75 50.39 7.63
C ALA A 986 33.01 50.77 9.11
N THR A 987 32.66 49.88 10.04
CA THR A 987 32.96 50.05 11.47
C THR A 987 34.46 49.96 11.74
N SER A 988 35.18 49.00 11.12
CA SER A 988 36.64 48.91 11.26
C SER A 988 37.33 50.14 10.68
N MET A 989 36.91 50.63 9.52
CA MET A 989 37.41 51.88 8.94
C MET A 989 37.15 53.09 9.85
N ALA A 990 35.97 53.20 10.48
CA ALA A 990 35.67 54.29 11.41
C ALA A 990 36.60 54.29 12.63
N LEU A 991 36.90 53.12 13.19
CA LEU A 991 37.78 52.96 14.34
C LEU A 991 39.26 53.18 13.98
N LEU A 992 39.73 52.56 12.89
CA LEU A 992 41.12 52.64 12.42
C LEU A 992 41.47 54.04 11.90
N ASN A 993 40.53 54.74 11.29
CA ASN A 993 40.71 56.14 10.91
C ASN A 993 40.65 57.09 12.13
N GLY A 994 39.93 56.71 13.19
CA GLY A 994 39.75 57.50 14.42
C GLY A 994 38.53 58.43 14.39
N ASP A 995 37.55 58.14 13.52
CA ASP A 995 36.26 58.82 13.47
C ASP A 995 35.34 58.42 14.64
N VAL A 996 35.51 57.19 15.13
CA VAL A 996 34.85 56.62 16.31
C VAL A 996 35.93 56.21 17.31
N GLU A 997 35.70 56.52 18.58
CA GLU A 997 36.66 56.22 19.64
C GLU A 997 36.31 54.90 20.34
N ALA A 998 37.32 54.06 20.62
CA ALA A 998 37.15 52.78 21.30
C ALA A 998 36.41 52.90 22.64
N HIS A 999 36.61 53.99 23.37
CA HIS A 999 35.99 54.21 24.68
C HIS A 999 34.46 54.39 24.61
N TRP A 1000 33.88 54.57 23.41
CA TRP A 1000 32.42 54.63 23.21
C TRP A 1000 31.76 53.24 23.28
N ILE A 1001 32.56 52.18 23.16
CA ILE A 1001 32.11 50.80 22.92
C ILE A 1001 32.40 49.94 24.17
N ALA A 1002 31.37 49.26 24.67
CA ALA A 1002 31.46 48.31 25.77
C ALA A 1002 32.13 46.99 25.35
N GLY A 1003 31.85 46.58 24.11
CA GLY A 1003 32.33 45.38 23.45
C GLY A 1003 31.67 45.28 22.08
N MET A 1004 32.21 44.42 21.22
CA MET A 1004 31.65 44.25 19.88
C MET A 1004 31.69 42.82 19.35
N THR A 1005 30.69 42.48 18.54
CA THR A 1005 30.67 41.26 17.74
C THR A 1005 30.82 41.62 16.26
N CYS A 1006 31.90 41.14 15.64
CA CYS A 1006 32.21 41.34 14.22
C CYS A 1006 31.86 40.07 13.43
N SER A 1007 30.86 40.16 12.55
CA SER A 1007 30.36 39.03 11.78
C SER A 1007 30.92 38.96 10.36
N GLN A 1008 31.47 37.79 10.02
CA GLN A 1008 32.02 37.33 8.73
C GLN A 1008 33.35 37.95 8.28
N VAL A 1009 33.62 39.22 8.61
CA VAL A 1009 34.84 39.95 8.22
C VAL A 1009 35.03 41.18 9.12
N PHE A 1010 36.23 41.77 9.19
CA PHE A 1010 36.48 43.02 9.94
C PHE A 1010 37.50 43.93 9.26
N MET A 1011 38.81 43.70 9.45
CA MET A 1011 39.89 44.54 8.90
C MET A 1011 40.75 43.83 7.84
N ASP A 1012 40.77 42.49 7.84
CA ASP A 1012 41.41 41.66 6.82
C ASP A 1012 40.34 40.99 5.93
N LEU A 1013 40.38 41.19 4.62
CA LEU A 1013 39.34 40.85 3.64
C LEU A 1013 39.77 39.68 2.73
N HIS A 1014 39.76 38.46 3.26
CA HIS A 1014 40.05 37.27 2.45
C HIS A 1014 38.78 36.78 1.74
N PHE A 1015 38.74 36.92 0.42
CA PHE A 1015 37.65 36.35 -0.39
C PHE A 1015 37.75 34.82 -0.50
N SER A 1016 36.60 34.17 -0.57
CA SER A 1016 36.52 32.77 -0.99
C SER A 1016 37.07 32.60 -2.43
N ALA A 1017 37.42 31.37 -2.83
CA ALA A 1017 38.03 31.12 -4.14
C ALA A 1017 37.24 31.71 -5.34
N ASP A 1018 35.91 31.63 -5.33
CA ASP A 1018 35.05 32.18 -6.39
C ASP A 1018 35.07 33.71 -6.41
N ASN A 1019 34.96 34.34 -5.24
CA ASN A 1019 35.00 35.79 -5.14
C ASN A 1019 36.40 36.35 -5.41
N ALA A 1020 37.46 35.65 -5.02
CA ALA A 1020 38.84 36.02 -5.33
C ALA A 1020 39.09 36.00 -6.84
N PHE A 1021 38.56 35.00 -7.56
CA PHE A 1021 38.63 34.94 -9.02
C PHE A 1021 37.90 36.12 -9.68
N LYS A 1022 36.69 36.44 -9.21
CA LYS A 1022 35.92 37.61 -9.68
C LYS A 1022 36.65 38.92 -9.39
N ALA A 1023 37.17 39.09 -8.17
CA ALA A 1023 37.88 40.28 -7.72
C ALA A 1023 39.12 40.60 -8.58
N ARG A 1024 39.86 39.56 -9.00
CA ARG A 1024 41.04 39.68 -9.88
C ARG A 1024 40.70 39.87 -11.37
N SER A 1025 39.42 39.86 -11.73
CA SER A 1025 38.93 39.92 -13.13
C SER A 1025 38.14 41.21 -13.41
N PRO A 1026 38.79 42.39 -13.49
CA PRO A 1026 38.12 43.69 -13.64
C PRO A 1026 37.28 43.80 -14.93
N MET A 1027 37.60 43.02 -15.96
CA MET A 1027 36.87 42.98 -17.24
C MET A 1027 35.39 42.65 -17.06
N LEU A 1028 35.02 41.77 -16.12
CA LEU A 1028 33.62 41.36 -15.91
C LEU A 1028 32.76 42.52 -15.39
N LEU A 1029 33.28 43.27 -14.42
CA LEU A 1029 32.60 44.44 -13.86
C LEU A 1029 32.51 45.58 -14.88
N GLN A 1030 33.57 45.77 -15.67
CA GLN A 1030 33.61 46.79 -16.73
C GLN A 1030 32.64 46.46 -17.88
N LEU A 1031 32.52 45.18 -18.25
CA LEU A 1031 31.56 44.71 -19.24
C LEU A 1031 30.12 44.94 -18.76
N TYR A 1032 29.81 44.61 -17.50
CA TYR A 1032 28.50 44.88 -16.91
C TYR A 1032 28.19 46.39 -16.91
N ARG A 1033 29.12 47.23 -16.43
CA ARG A 1033 28.96 48.71 -16.44
C ARG A 1033 28.61 49.24 -17.82
N THR A 1034 29.24 48.70 -18.87
CA THR A 1034 29.04 49.11 -20.26
C THR A 1034 27.66 48.70 -20.80
N LEU A 1035 27.16 47.52 -20.41
CA LEU A 1035 25.91 46.95 -20.95
C LEU A 1035 24.66 47.31 -20.14
N ALA A 1036 24.79 47.47 -18.82
CA ALA A 1036 23.66 47.55 -17.89
C ALA A 1036 23.75 48.72 -16.88
N GLY A 1037 24.79 49.56 -16.98
CA GLY A 1037 24.95 50.76 -16.14
C GLY A 1037 25.65 50.51 -14.81
N THR A 1038 25.66 51.53 -13.94
CA THR A 1038 26.44 51.53 -12.69
C THR A 1038 25.72 50.89 -11.50
N TRP A 1039 24.43 50.56 -11.63
CA TRP A 1039 23.61 49.95 -10.59
C TRP A 1039 23.35 48.46 -10.83
N LEU A 1040 23.70 47.66 -9.83
CA LEU A 1040 23.47 46.24 -9.57
C LEU A 1040 22.06 45.83 -9.07
N PRO A 1041 20.93 45.79 -9.80
CA PRO A 1041 19.65 45.41 -9.18
C PRO A 1041 19.63 43.93 -8.81
N LEU A 1042 19.48 43.63 -7.51
CA LEU A 1042 19.41 42.26 -6.98
C LEU A 1042 17.97 41.77 -6.87
N ASN A 1043 17.03 42.66 -6.55
CA ASN A 1043 15.62 42.34 -6.70
C ASN A 1043 15.21 42.25 -8.18
N THR A 1044 14.30 41.32 -8.47
CA THR A 1044 13.86 41.00 -9.84
C THR A 1044 12.55 41.70 -10.22
N ARG A 1045 12.19 42.80 -9.52
CA ARG A 1045 10.93 43.54 -9.73
C ARG A 1045 10.90 44.42 -10.99
N ALA A 1046 12.05 44.76 -11.59
CA ALA A 1046 12.15 45.65 -12.76
C ALA A 1046 12.71 44.91 -14.00
N TYR A 1047 12.00 45.03 -15.14
CA TYR A 1047 12.28 44.25 -16.36
C TYR A 1047 13.02 45.08 -17.43
N THR A 1048 14.21 44.60 -17.81
CA THR A 1048 14.78 44.82 -19.15
C THR A 1048 15.07 43.45 -19.78
N PRO A 1049 14.98 43.29 -21.12
CA PRO A 1049 15.26 42.01 -21.78
C PRO A 1049 16.67 41.46 -21.48
N ILE A 1050 17.64 42.36 -21.31
CA ILE A 1050 19.02 42.03 -20.96
C ILE A 1050 19.10 41.35 -19.59
N LEU A 1051 18.36 41.86 -18.60
CA LEU A 1051 18.34 41.28 -17.25
C LEU A 1051 17.64 39.91 -17.22
N GLN A 1052 16.65 39.66 -18.07
CA GLN A 1052 16.04 38.32 -18.20
C GLN A 1052 16.99 37.30 -18.84
N ILE A 1053 17.78 37.73 -19.83
CA ILE A 1053 18.85 36.89 -20.40
C ILE A 1053 19.91 36.59 -19.33
N LEU A 1054 20.29 37.59 -18.54
CA LEU A 1054 21.21 37.41 -17.41
C LEU A 1054 20.66 36.37 -16.42
N ASP A 1055 19.38 36.44 -16.03
CA ASP A 1055 18.76 35.45 -15.14
C ASP A 1055 18.81 34.03 -15.72
N ALA A 1056 18.55 33.89 -17.02
CA ALA A 1056 18.61 32.61 -17.71
C ALA A 1056 20.04 32.03 -17.81
N ILE A 1057 21.07 32.88 -17.79
CA ILE A 1057 22.47 32.48 -17.71
C ILE A 1057 22.84 32.10 -16.26
N LEU A 1058 22.44 32.93 -15.29
CA LEU A 1058 22.81 32.76 -13.88
C LEU A 1058 22.25 31.49 -13.23
N ARG A 1059 21.22 30.87 -13.80
CA ARG A 1059 20.75 29.53 -13.34
C ARG A 1059 21.80 28.41 -13.49
N PHE A 1060 22.83 28.63 -14.30
CA PHE A 1060 23.97 27.72 -14.45
C PHE A 1060 25.21 28.20 -13.69
N TYR A 1061 25.10 29.31 -12.94
CA TYR A 1061 26.20 29.80 -12.11
C TYR A 1061 26.53 28.76 -11.03
N PRO A 1062 27.81 28.40 -10.84
CA PRO A 1062 28.20 27.38 -9.88
C PRO A 1062 28.03 27.90 -8.45
N VAL A 1063 26.91 27.56 -7.81
CA VAL A 1063 26.58 27.94 -6.43
C VAL A 1063 27.02 26.91 -5.37
N GLY A 1064 27.86 25.94 -5.74
CA GLY A 1064 28.39 24.92 -4.85
C GLY A 1064 27.76 23.53 -5.08
N SER A 1065 27.33 22.87 -4.00
CA SER A 1065 26.78 21.52 -4.08
C SER A 1065 25.39 21.49 -4.75
N ARG A 1066 24.94 20.31 -5.20
CA ARG A 1066 23.60 20.15 -5.84
C ARG A 1066 22.44 20.55 -4.94
N LYS A 1067 22.61 20.49 -3.61
CA LYS A 1067 21.60 20.91 -2.62
C LYS A 1067 21.32 22.42 -2.68
N GLU A 1068 22.23 23.19 -3.26
CA GLU A 1068 22.13 24.64 -3.36
C GLU A 1068 21.43 25.12 -4.64
N LEU A 1069 21.00 24.20 -5.51
CA LEU A 1069 20.24 24.56 -6.71
C LEU A 1069 18.82 24.96 -6.31
N CYS A 1070 18.38 26.12 -6.77
CA CYS A 1070 17.00 26.57 -6.61
C CYS A 1070 16.51 27.21 -7.92
N ARG A 1071 15.25 27.63 -7.93
CA ARG A 1071 14.65 28.35 -9.06
C ARG A 1071 14.53 29.87 -8.84
N SER A 1072 14.94 30.38 -7.68
CA SER A 1072 14.76 31.79 -7.32
C SER A 1072 15.69 32.69 -8.14
N SER A 1073 15.10 33.55 -8.97
CA SER A 1073 15.83 34.56 -9.74
C SER A 1073 16.61 35.52 -8.83
N THR A 1074 16.03 35.92 -7.70
CA THR A 1074 16.67 36.78 -6.70
C THR A 1074 17.88 36.10 -6.06
N CYS A 1075 17.79 34.81 -5.73
CA CYS A 1075 18.91 34.04 -5.20
C CYS A 1075 20.08 34.03 -6.20
N HIS A 1076 19.80 33.71 -7.47
CA HIS A 1076 20.83 33.70 -8.52
C HIS A 1076 21.47 35.07 -8.75
N ARG A 1077 20.68 36.16 -8.77
CA ARG A 1077 21.21 37.52 -8.90
C ARG A 1077 22.09 37.93 -7.73
N SER A 1078 21.69 37.60 -6.51
CA SER A 1078 22.48 37.90 -5.30
C SER A 1078 23.83 37.16 -5.28
N ALA A 1079 23.87 35.94 -5.82
CA ALA A 1079 25.09 35.14 -5.88
C ALA A 1079 26.16 35.69 -6.84
N LEU A 1080 25.77 36.51 -7.83
CA LEU A 1080 26.71 37.05 -8.80
C LEU A 1080 27.74 38.00 -8.15
N PRO A 1081 27.36 39.12 -7.50
CA PRO A 1081 28.34 40.02 -6.89
C PRO A 1081 28.91 39.52 -5.56
N PHE A 1082 28.14 38.73 -4.79
CA PHE A 1082 28.54 38.35 -3.42
C PHE A 1082 29.04 36.91 -3.30
N GLY A 1083 28.77 36.04 -4.26
CA GLY A 1083 28.82 34.60 -4.01
C GLY A 1083 27.60 34.12 -3.21
N ARG A 1084 27.52 32.83 -2.89
CA ARG A 1084 26.36 32.28 -2.18
C ARG A 1084 26.33 32.78 -0.73
N CYS A 1085 25.30 33.58 -0.40
CA CYS A 1085 25.16 34.21 0.91
C CYS A 1085 24.61 33.28 2.01
N PHE A 1086 23.98 32.16 1.67
CA PHE A 1086 23.30 31.28 2.63
C PHE A 1086 23.30 29.83 2.13
N THR A 1087 22.98 28.91 3.01
CA THR A 1087 22.79 27.49 2.67
C THR A 1087 21.29 27.18 2.65
N HIS A 1088 20.81 26.55 1.57
CA HIS A 1088 19.36 26.34 1.39
C HIS A 1088 18.75 25.41 2.45
N THR A 1089 19.56 24.61 3.13
CA THR A 1089 19.13 23.74 4.25
C THR A 1089 18.79 24.52 5.52
N HIS A 1090 19.35 25.73 5.69
CA HIS A 1090 19.09 26.59 6.83
C HIS A 1090 18.02 27.66 6.55
N LEU A 1091 17.46 27.69 5.34
CA LEU A 1091 16.34 28.56 4.96
C LEU A 1091 15.01 27.81 4.95
N THR A 1092 14.00 28.39 5.59
CA THR A 1092 12.60 28.00 5.35
C THR A 1092 12.16 28.48 3.96
N ARG A 1093 11.10 27.87 3.42
CA ARG A 1093 10.51 28.34 2.16
C ARG A 1093 10.08 29.80 2.24
N ALA A 1094 9.44 30.19 3.33
CA ALA A 1094 8.99 31.56 3.56
C ALA A 1094 10.16 32.55 3.51
N THR A 1095 11.28 32.25 4.18
CA THR A 1095 12.48 33.10 4.14
C THR A 1095 13.06 33.22 2.72
N HIS A 1096 13.13 32.11 1.99
CA HIS A 1096 13.65 32.09 0.62
C HIS A 1096 12.76 32.87 -0.37
N GLU A 1097 11.44 32.81 -0.23
CA GLU A 1097 10.49 33.61 -1.03
C GLU A 1097 10.53 35.10 -0.63
N TYR A 1098 10.79 35.40 0.65
CA TYR A 1098 10.87 36.77 1.20
C TYR A 1098 12.12 37.54 0.75
N MET A 1099 13.16 36.85 0.27
CA MET A 1099 14.45 37.43 -0.19
C MET A 1099 14.35 38.72 -1.00
N HIS A 1100 13.38 38.81 -1.90
CA HIS A 1100 13.24 39.92 -2.82
C HIS A 1100 12.85 41.26 -2.15
N ARG A 1101 12.41 41.24 -0.88
CA ARG A 1101 12.05 42.45 -0.12
C ARG A 1101 13.24 43.13 0.54
N TRP A 1102 14.26 42.38 0.89
CA TRP A 1102 15.37 42.88 1.70
C TRP A 1102 16.73 42.84 1.00
N PHE A 1103 16.80 42.31 -0.22
CA PHE A 1103 17.88 42.63 -1.15
C PHE A 1103 17.45 43.74 -2.11
N SER A 1104 18.17 44.86 -2.10
CA SER A 1104 17.96 45.96 -3.04
C SER A 1104 18.85 45.82 -4.29
N GLY A 1105 20.01 46.45 -4.26
CA GLY A 1105 21.00 46.45 -5.31
C GLY A 1105 22.31 47.02 -4.81
N ILE A 1106 23.37 46.89 -5.60
CA ILE A 1106 24.71 47.35 -5.24
C ILE A 1106 25.28 48.27 -6.30
N HIS A 1107 25.85 49.40 -5.90
CA HIS A 1107 26.54 50.27 -6.85
C HIS A 1107 27.88 49.66 -7.25
N THR A 1108 28.23 49.75 -8.53
CA THR A 1108 29.47 49.14 -9.03
C THR A 1108 30.73 49.85 -8.50
N THR A 1109 30.71 51.15 -8.20
CA THR A 1109 31.82 51.87 -7.53
C THR A 1109 32.16 51.23 -6.18
N PHE A 1110 31.12 50.97 -5.40
CA PHE A 1110 31.24 50.29 -4.13
C PHE A 1110 31.88 48.89 -4.31
N LEU A 1111 31.39 48.11 -5.28
CA LEU A 1111 31.92 46.79 -5.58
C LEU A 1111 33.39 46.84 -6.04
N SER A 1112 33.78 47.84 -6.84
CA SER A 1112 35.19 48.06 -7.23
C SER A 1112 36.09 48.32 -6.03
N HIS A 1113 35.66 49.15 -5.08
CA HIS A 1113 36.42 49.44 -3.87
C HIS A 1113 36.70 48.15 -3.07
N LEU A 1114 35.65 47.34 -2.87
CA LEU A 1114 35.75 46.07 -2.15
C LEU A 1114 36.62 45.04 -2.88
N MET A 1115 36.43 44.88 -4.19
CA MET A 1115 37.23 43.96 -5.02
C MET A 1115 38.70 44.31 -4.96
N ARG A 1116 39.05 45.60 -4.99
CA ARG A 1116 40.45 46.06 -4.92
C ARG A 1116 41.07 45.71 -3.57
N MET A 1117 40.39 45.99 -2.46
CA MET A 1117 40.89 45.66 -1.10
C MET A 1117 41.15 44.17 -0.92
N GLY A 1118 40.30 43.28 -1.46
CA GLY A 1118 40.47 41.82 -1.28
C GLY A 1118 41.18 41.08 -2.42
N ALA A 1119 41.49 41.73 -3.57
CA ALA A 1119 42.12 41.05 -4.71
C ALA A 1119 43.64 40.83 -4.54
N GLU A 1120 44.32 41.80 -3.91
CA GLU A 1120 45.78 41.86 -3.76
C GLU A 1120 46.17 41.90 -2.28
N PRO A 1121 47.26 41.20 -1.87
CA PRO A 1121 47.84 41.36 -0.54
C PRO A 1121 48.19 42.84 -0.29
N PRO A 1122 48.05 43.35 0.95
CA PRO A 1122 47.87 42.60 2.21
C PRO A 1122 46.42 42.26 2.58
N HIS A 1123 45.44 42.51 1.70
CA HIS A 1123 44.01 42.29 1.97
C HIS A 1123 43.38 43.20 3.06
N HIS A 1124 44.04 44.31 3.39
CA HIS A 1124 43.58 45.24 4.42
C HIS A 1124 42.43 46.15 3.95
N VAL A 1125 41.72 46.74 4.90
CA VAL A 1125 40.81 47.88 4.65
C VAL A 1125 41.60 49.13 4.26
N HIS A 1126 41.14 49.80 3.19
CA HIS A 1126 41.78 51.01 2.66
C HIS A 1126 40.80 52.18 2.53
N GLY A 1127 41.36 53.40 2.50
CA GLY A 1127 40.63 54.64 2.20
C GLY A 1127 40.28 54.82 0.72
N ASN A 1128 39.71 55.99 0.37
CA ASN A 1128 39.30 56.29 -1.00
C ASN A 1128 40.46 56.55 -1.98
N GLU A 1129 40.21 56.34 -3.28
CA GLU A 1129 41.11 56.79 -4.35
C GLU A 1129 41.17 58.34 -4.43
N PRO A 1130 42.31 58.93 -4.85
CA PRO A 1130 43.51 58.27 -5.38
C PRO A 1130 44.53 57.83 -4.32
N ALA A 1131 44.37 58.24 -3.06
CA ALA A 1131 45.33 57.93 -1.99
C ALA A 1131 45.34 56.43 -1.63
N PHE A 1132 44.15 55.80 -1.55
CA PHE A 1132 43.94 54.39 -1.24
C PHE A 1132 44.88 53.92 -0.12
N GLU A 1133 44.85 54.65 1.00
CA GLU A 1133 45.75 54.43 2.15
C GLU A 1133 45.36 53.19 2.93
N ASP A 1134 46.35 52.42 3.39
CA ASP A 1134 46.15 51.29 4.29
C ASP A 1134 45.82 51.80 5.68
N LEU A 1135 44.63 51.45 6.19
CA LEU A 1135 44.16 51.93 7.49
C LEU A 1135 44.58 51.00 8.64
N VAL A 1136 45.02 49.79 8.34
CA VAL A 1136 45.44 48.81 9.34
C VAL A 1136 46.86 49.15 9.81
N GLU A 1137 47.77 49.37 8.86
CA GLU A 1137 49.17 49.74 9.12
C GLU A 1137 49.25 51.17 9.70
N GLY A 1138 49.19 51.28 11.04
CA GLY A 1138 49.21 52.55 11.80
C GLY A 1138 47.91 52.90 12.51
N GLY A 1139 46.83 52.14 12.29
CA GLY A 1139 45.53 52.34 12.93
C GLY A 1139 45.26 51.43 14.15
N LEU A 1140 46.00 50.32 14.29
CA LEU A 1140 45.71 49.26 15.28
C LEU A 1140 45.64 49.75 16.73
N GLU A 1141 46.54 50.65 17.15
CA GLU A 1141 46.56 51.22 18.51
C GLU A 1141 45.22 51.88 18.92
N LYS A 1142 44.43 52.35 17.95
CA LYS A 1142 43.10 52.94 18.21
C LYS A 1142 42.06 51.89 18.65
N LEU A 1143 42.35 50.60 18.49
CA LEU A 1143 41.51 49.48 18.94
C LEU A 1143 41.83 49.02 20.37
N LYS A 1144 42.85 49.62 21.01
CA LYS A 1144 43.30 49.23 22.33
C LYS A 1144 42.17 49.32 23.37
N GLY A 1145 42.02 48.26 24.15
CA GLY A 1145 41.00 48.14 25.19
C GLY A 1145 39.64 47.63 24.72
N LEU A 1146 39.43 47.44 23.41
CA LEU A 1146 38.21 46.82 22.91
C LEU A 1146 38.18 45.31 23.16
N ARG A 1147 36.97 44.79 23.42
CA ARG A 1147 36.67 43.37 23.47
C ARG A 1147 35.90 42.97 22.22
N ILE A 1148 36.41 42.00 21.47
CA ILE A 1148 35.89 41.65 20.14
C ILE A 1148 35.63 40.15 20.04
N GLN A 1149 34.38 39.80 19.74
CA GLN A 1149 33.99 38.46 19.32
C GLN A 1149 33.85 38.40 17.81
N PHE A 1150 34.62 37.55 17.15
CA PHE A 1150 34.45 37.27 15.73
C PHE A 1150 33.50 36.09 15.51
N ILE A 1151 32.55 36.22 14.59
CA ILE A 1151 31.64 35.12 14.20
C ILE A 1151 31.68 34.91 12.70
N SER A 1152 31.93 33.68 12.24
CA SER A 1152 31.84 33.32 10.82
C SER A 1152 31.00 32.05 10.60
N GLY A 1153 30.30 31.99 9.49
CA GLY A 1153 29.72 30.71 9.01
C GLY A 1153 30.83 29.82 8.45
N GLY A 1154 30.83 28.52 8.79
CA GLY A 1154 31.84 27.56 8.32
C GLY A 1154 31.69 27.20 6.83
N ALA A 1155 30.49 27.37 6.26
CA ALA A 1155 30.21 27.20 4.84
C ALA A 1155 30.10 28.56 4.10
N ASN A 1156 30.64 29.63 4.67
CA ASN A 1156 30.68 30.96 4.07
C ASN A 1156 31.56 30.94 2.81
N VAL A 1157 30.98 31.34 1.68
CA VAL A 1157 31.68 31.47 0.40
C VAL A 1157 31.64 32.90 -0.14
N VAL A 1158 31.32 33.87 0.72
CA VAL A 1158 31.44 35.31 0.44
C VAL A 1158 32.84 35.78 0.85
N PHE A 1159 33.13 35.64 2.14
CA PHE A 1159 34.46 35.78 2.72
C PHE A 1159 34.91 34.42 3.24
N ASP A 1160 36.18 34.10 3.04
CA ASP A 1160 36.76 32.91 3.66
C ASP A 1160 36.75 33.09 5.18
N PRO A 1161 36.32 32.10 5.99
CA PRO A 1161 36.38 32.17 7.44
C PRO A 1161 37.76 32.59 7.99
N VAL A 1162 38.85 32.33 7.24
CA VAL A 1162 40.20 32.82 7.54
C VAL A 1162 40.27 34.33 7.73
N SER A 1163 39.39 35.12 7.10
CA SER A 1163 39.34 36.59 7.29
C SER A 1163 39.24 36.98 8.77
N THR A 1164 38.36 36.31 9.50
CA THR A 1164 38.18 36.55 10.95
C THR A 1164 39.27 35.95 11.81
N GLU A 1165 39.97 34.93 11.30
CA GLU A 1165 41.10 34.29 11.97
C GLU A 1165 42.32 35.19 11.94
N VAL A 1166 42.67 35.73 10.76
CA VAL A 1166 43.79 36.66 10.58
C VAL A 1166 43.58 37.94 11.41
N SER A 1167 42.38 38.52 11.39
CA SER A 1167 42.09 39.69 12.22
C SER A 1167 42.20 39.39 13.72
N LEU A 1168 41.84 38.19 14.16
CA LEU A 1168 42.00 37.77 15.56
C LEU A 1168 43.48 37.61 15.92
N GLU A 1169 44.25 36.91 15.09
CA GLU A 1169 45.67 36.67 15.31
C GLU A 1169 46.43 38.00 15.40
N ARG A 1170 46.19 38.91 14.46
CA ARG A 1170 46.79 40.26 14.46
C ARG A 1170 46.48 41.04 15.74
N LEU A 1171 45.23 41.01 16.21
CA LEU A 1171 44.86 41.68 17.46
C LEU A 1171 45.49 41.05 18.70
N ARG A 1172 45.67 39.72 18.71
CA ARG A 1172 46.35 39.02 19.81
C ARG A 1172 47.85 39.25 19.82
N GLU A 1173 48.46 39.38 18.65
CA GLU A 1173 49.87 39.76 18.50
C GLU A 1173 50.11 41.18 19.02
N GLU A 1174 49.27 42.13 18.62
CA GLU A 1174 49.40 43.55 19.03
C GLU A 1174 48.99 43.77 20.50
N PHE A 1175 47.92 43.09 20.96
CA PHE A 1175 47.39 43.23 22.32
C PHE A 1175 47.23 41.86 23.03
N PRO A 1176 48.32 41.28 23.59
CA PRO A 1176 48.30 39.94 24.20
C PRO A 1176 47.33 39.77 25.40
N GLY A 1177 46.97 40.88 26.06
CA GLY A 1177 45.98 40.91 27.16
C GLY A 1177 44.55 41.29 26.73
N GLY A 1178 44.29 41.41 25.43
CA GLY A 1178 42.99 41.82 24.89
C GLY A 1178 41.92 40.71 24.97
N GLY A 1179 40.66 41.13 25.15
CA GLY A 1179 39.52 40.21 25.20
C GLY A 1179 39.02 39.84 23.81
N PHE A 1180 39.76 39.00 23.08
CA PHE A 1180 39.40 38.60 21.72
C PHE A 1180 39.10 37.10 21.60
N GLU A 1181 37.95 36.78 21.00
CA GLU A 1181 37.50 35.41 20.74
C GLU A 1181 36.93 35.24 19.34
N ARG A 1182 36.87 34.00 18.86
CA ARG A 1182 36.33 33.65 17.54
C ARG A 1182 35.47 32.40 17.61
N VAL A 1183 34.35 32.45 16.90
CA VAL A 1183 33.40 31.35 16.74
C VAL A 1183 33.16 31.09 15.26
N VAL A 1184 33.29 29.82 14.86
CA VAL A 1184 32.87 29.35 13.53
C VAL A 1184 31.67 28.44 13.70
N VAL A 1185 30.59 28.72 12.97
CA VAL A 1185 29.34 27.95 13.03
C VAL A 1185 29.30 26.99 11.84
N GLU A 1186 29.54 25.71 12.10
CA GLU A 1186 29.64 24.67 11.07
C GLU A 1186 28.34 24.58 10.24
N GLY A 1187 28.45 24.40 8.92
CA GLY A 1187 27.29 24.28 8.02
C GLY A 1187 26.58 25.59 7.67
N TYR A 1188 26.79 26.67 8.42
CA TYR A 1188 26.18 27.98 8.17
C TYR A 1188 26.95 28.76 7.09
N GLY A 1189 26.21 29.37 6.16
CA GLY A 1189 26.70 30.34 5.19
C GLY A 1189 26.88 31.75 5.78
N HIS A 1190 27.04 32.74 4.90
CA HIS A 1190 27.36 34.13 5.28
C HIS A 1190 26.27 34.81 6.13
N LEU A 1191 25.00 34.73 5.70
CA LEU A 1191 23.84 35.33 6.36
C LEU A 1191 23.11 34.37 7.29
N ASP A 1192 23.39 33.06 7.19
CA ASP A 1192 22.73 32.04 8.02
C ASP A 1192 22.95 32.30 9.50
N THR A 1193 24.09 32.91 9.89
CA THR A 1193 24.36 33.23 11.30
C THR A 1193 23.30 34.13 11.94
N TRP A 1194 22.60 34.95 11.16
CA TRP A 1194 21.56 35.84 11.65
C TRP A 1194 20.15 35.44 11.21
N MET A 1195 20.02 34.67 10.13
CA MET A 1195 18.75 34.45 9.43
C MET A 1195 18.39 32.98 9.20
N GLY A 1196 19.28 32.07 9.59
CA GLY A 1196 19.02 30.65 9.54
C GLY A 1196 17.89 30.27 10.49
N LYS A 1197 17.13 29.24 10.14
CA LYS A 1197 16.03 28.75 10.99
C LYS A 1197 16.49 28.24 12.36
N GLY A 1198 17.78 27.92 12.52
CA GLY A 1198 18.40 27.49 13.79
C GLY A 1198 19.23 28.57 14.51
N SER A 1199 19.32 29.81 13.98
CA SER A 1199 20.22 30.83 14.54
C SER A 1199 19.93 31.19 16.00
N ALA A 1200 18.66 31.09 16.42
CA ALA A 1200 18.23 31.35 17.79
C ALA A 1200 18.78 30.34 18.81
N GLU A 1201 19.11 29.13 18.37
CA GLU A 1201 19.70 28.08 19.20
C GLU A 1201 21.23 28.12 19.10
N ASP A 1202 21.76 28.29 17.89
CA ASP A 1202 23.19 28.10 17.61
C ASP A 1202 24.04 29.36 17.82
N VAL A 1203 23.50 30.56 17.56
CA VAL A 1203 24.27 31.81 17.43
C VAL A 1203 23.92 32.84 18.49
N TYR A 1204 22.64 33.20 18.64
CA TYR A 1204 22.24 34.31 19.51
C TYR A 1204 22.67 34.13 20.97
N PRO A 1205 22.61 32.93 21.58
CA PRO A 1205 23.08 32.72 22.95
C PRO A 1205 24.58 33.04 23.13
N ARG A 1206 25.40 32.78 22.10
CA ARG A 1206 26.86 33.04 22.14
C ARG A 1206 27.16 34.53 22.10
N VAL A 1207 26.40 35.29 21.31
CA VAL A 1207 26.50 36.75 21.24
C VAL A 1207 26.09 37.35 22.58
N LEU A 1208 24.95 36.90 23.12
CA LEU A 1208 24.45 37.38 24.41
C LEU A 1208 25.41 37.05 25.56
N ALA A 1209 26.09 35.91 25.53
CA ALA A 1209 27.13 35.56 26.49
C ALA A 1209 28.30 36.56 26.46
N HIS A 1210 28.75 36.96 25.27
CA HIS A 1210 29.80 37.98 25.14
C HIS A 1210 29.32 39.37 25.57
N VAL A 1211 28.07 39.74 25.25
CA VAL A 1211 27.44 40.97 25.78
C VAL A 1211 27.52 40.99 27.31
N ARG A 1212 27.04 39.94 27.97
CA ARG A 1212 27.07 39.82 29.45
C ARG A 1212 28.48 39.87 30.02
N ALA A 1213 29.46 39.26 29.36
CA ALA A 1213 30.85 39.31 29.78
C ALA A 1213 31.45 40.72 29.69
N CYS A 1214 31.00 41.54 28.72
CA CYS A 1214 31.37 42.94 28.62
C CYS A 1214 30.67 43.79 29.68
N GLU A 1215 29.38 43.54 29.95
CA GLU A 1215 28.63 44.20 31.03
C GLU A 1215 29.30 43.99 32.39
N ALA A 1216 29.62 42.74 32.74
CA ALA A 1216 30.27 42.41 34.01
C ALA A 1216 31.63 43.10 34.19
N ALA A 1217 32.37 43.32 33.10
CA ALA A 1217 33.65 44.02 33.19
C ALA A 1217 33.51 45.54 33.28
N LEU A 1218 32.42 46.12 32.78
CA LEU A 1218 32.10 47.52 33.04
C LEU A 1218 31.77 47.72 34.52
N GLU A 1219 30.96 46.83 35.10
CA GLU A 1219 30.62 46.87 36.53
C GLU A 1219 31.87 46.75 37.44
N ASP A 1220 32.81 45.85 37.13
CA ASP A 1220 34.08 45.71 37.86
C ASP A 1220 34.98 46.97 37.71
N THR A 1221 34.96 47.61 36.53
CA THR A 1221 35.73 48.85 36.31
C THR A 1221 35.11 50.02 37.07
N ASP A 1222 33.79 50.18 37.02
CA ASP A 1222 33.04 51.22 37.75
C ASP A 1222 33.19 51.04 39.27
N LEU A 1223 33.18 49.79 39.78
CA LEU A 1223 33.43 49.49 41.19
C LEU A 1223 34.86 49.89 41.62
N ARG A 1224 35.88 49.60 40.80
CA ARG A 1224 37.27 49.99 41.09
C ARG A 1224 37.50 51.50 41.04
N GLU A 1225 36.88 52.20 40.09
CA GLU A 1225 36.92 53.67 40.02
C GLU A 1225 36.16 54.31 41.20
N THR A 1226 35.04 53.73 41.63
CA THR A 1226 34.26 54.23 42.78
C THR A 1226 34.96 53.95 44.12
N LEU A 1227 35.75 52.88 44.22
CA LEU A 1227 36.49 52.49 45.43
C LEU A 1227 37.91 53.09 45.52
N ASN A 1228 38.37 53.83 44.49
CA ASN A 1228 39.67 54.53 44.46
C ASN A 1228 40.87 53.65 44.87
N ILE A 1229 40.90 52.39 44.40
CA ILE A 1229 41.94 51.42 44.76
C ILE A 1229 43.11 51.56 43.79
N ASP A 1230 44.22 52.13 44.26
CA ASP A 1230 45.46 52.28 43.49
C ASP A 1230 46.23 50.95 43.43
N ARG A 1231 46.91 50.70 42.30
CA ARG A 1231 47.50 49.39 41.95
C ARG A 1231 48.61 48.93 42.93
N GLU A 1232 49.12 49.80 43.79
CA GLU A 1232 50.18 49.51 44.77
C GLU A 1232 49.68 48.87 46.08
N GLU A 1233 48.38 48.93 46.42
CA GLU A 1233 47.91 48.38 47.71
C GLU A 1233 47.57 46.88 47.67
N ILE A 1234 47.40 46.29 46.49
CA ILE A 1234 47.03 44.87 46.34
C ILE A 1234 48.24 43.92 46.54
N GLU A 1235 49.49 44.39 46.36
CA GLU A 1235 50.68 43.56 46.56
C GLU A 1235 51.05 43.32 48.04
N ASN A 1236 50.44 44.05 49.00
CA ASN A 1236 50.74 43.90 50.44
C ASN A 1236 49.65 43.19 51.26
N GLY A 1237 48.67 42.56 50.61
CA GLY A 1237 47.99 41.39 51.16
C GLY A 1237 47.12 41.59 52.42
N TYR A 1238 46.46 42.74 52.60
CA TYR A 1238 45.38 42.87 53.58
C TYR A 1238 44.33 43.90 53.17
N VAL A 1239 43.22 43.45 52.58
CA VAL A 1239 41.89 44.04 52.85
C VAL A 1239 40.86 42.90 52.82
N GLU A 1240 40.20 42.65 53.96
CA GLU A 1240 38.89 41.98 53.99
C GLU A 1240 37.84 43.00 53.52
N VAL A 1241 37.23 42.74 52.35
CA VAL A 1241 35.79 42.40 52.14
C VAL A 1241 35.66 41.90 50.70
#